data_AF-A0A8S8ZGT1-F1
#
_entry.id   AF-A0A8S8ZGT1-F1
#
_cell.length_a   1.000
_cell.length_b   1.000
_cell.length_c   1.000
_cell.angle_alpha   90.00
_cell.angle_beta   90.00
_cell.angle_gamma   90.00
#
_symmetry.space_group_name_H-M   'P 1'
#
loop_
_entity.id
_entity.type
_entity.pdbx_description
1 polymer ?
#
loop_
_entity_poly.entity_id
_entity_poly.type
_entity_poly.pdbx_seq_one_letter_code
_entity_poly.pdbx_strand_id
1 'polypeptide(L)'
;MFLTTPSLWALALSSTVLAAPTARGTKATGCAAVRKAYNLAKKDGVPTVKPSVALACLESVPIDVEKDVALIDYLLPYAQFQSTLGYLKAPPKEYLLPGVDVIGGLIQIREKLRDGGYSNQFDFTKDLSRVYQAAHDGHFGYSPALLSVFALRRTFQLVSISEDGTTLPKVYIDDDILFQSNSSTISPVESIDDIPIDNLLTQEAHMQGLQDPDAQYNAIFFSPAIQTKYQDHFVAGSYVLDFPDSHNVRFSNGSSKEIPNMALIMTDFSNIDSGEKLHEQVEVPKTNATLPMEKRADVSEILTIEPLRRYPSNPVAIHKYRYISGYLLEDDKDTCVLAAFTFQPAENKLPGYSMTEDLTEARRIIHETLSSCKADGRTRLIVDMSANDGGYIDLGYELYRNLFPKAKMWTGSRIRAHPAADLLGSLLYDTAAQEIATAGLLQLDPTTGAPYKTWGDLYGPVSVTGDEMESNMLAANKSGPVDGKEFYVTGFAPNEVLPEQPFKTENIVVLTNGICISTCTIFTGLMQREQGVRTIAVGGRPLHTPMQAVGGSKGSQVAMPANIRQWFGYILNADRGNVTIKSKELAALLPSPDLPPLEPITLAGSGVNYRNAYADGADSTEDKEDDYPTQFLYEAANCRLFYKAEHMRSMAPLWRDVAAAAWKNASCVPESTVKRDGDKWIISDEVPQFTGRVRSRVYIYDGPGSLTSGVWQAYGKVNTTGLGDNYTLSEDDYVVPEGFKEMWAELADEENKKTNTEKEQENKEEEEKKEQEKSAAVGRLGPGTVQVLTTSVLVVVGMLAMI
;
A
#
# COMPACT_ATOMS: atom_id res chain seq x y z
N MET A 1 -21.71 28.54 69.35
CA MET A 1 -21.35 29.44 70.48
C MET A 1 -19.82 29.49 70.53
N PHE A 2 -19.22 30.68 70.66
CA PHE A 2 -17.77 30.91 70.47
C PHE A 2 -16.92 30.55 71.70
N LEU A 3 -15.60 30.29 71.48
CA LEU A 3 -14.41 30.53 72.33
C LEU A 3 -13.18 29.91 71.60
N THR A 4 -12.43 30.63 70.74
CA THR A 4 -11.22 31.45 70.99
C THR A 4 -9.87 30.72 71.22
N THR A 5 -9.04 30.63 70.15
CA THR A 5 -7.56 30.89 70.07
C THR A 5 -6.56 30.06 70.91
N PRO A 6 -5.23 29.97 70.61
CA PRO A 6 -4.40 30.88 69.77
C PRO A 6 -3.26 30.30 68.86
N SER A 7 -2.70 31.17 67.98
CA SER A 7 -1.32 31.18 67.41
C SER A 7 -0.82 29.96 66.58
N LEU A 8 -0.18 30.08 65.41
CA LEU A 8 1.09 30.78 65.10
C LEU A 8 1.27 31.00 63.56
N TRP A 9 1.93 32.12 63.20
CA TRP A 9 2.84 32.33 62.04
C TRP A 9 2.37 31.93 60.62
N ALA A 10 1.97 32.94 59.83
CA ALA A 10 1.84 32.84 58.38
C ALA A 10 3.15 33.27 57.68
N LEU A 11 3.74 32.37 56.89
CA LEU A 11 4.79 32.71 55.92
C LEU A 11 4.12 33.04 54.58
N ALA A 12 4.29 34.27 54.11
CA ALA A 12 3.80 34.70 52.81
C ALA A 12 4.73 34.16 51.70
N LEU A 13 4.31 33.11 51.00
CA LEU A 13 4.90 32.73 49.72
C LEU A 13 4.16 33.44 48.60
N SER A 14 4.80 34.47 48.05
CA SER A 14 4.37 35.15 46.83
C SER A 14 4.51 34.19 45.64
N SER A 15 3.45 33.43 45.33
CA SER A 15 3.33 32.75 44.06
C SER A 15 3.19 33.80 42.95
N THR A 16 4.29 34.16 42.32
CA THR A 16 4.27 34.92 41.06
C THR A 16 3.54 34.07 40.02
N VAL A 17 2.29 34.43 39.73
CA VAL A 17 1.57 33.92 38.57
C VAL A 17 2.29 34.45 37.33
N LEU A 18 3.22 33.66 36.81
CA LEU A 18 3.72 33.83 35.46
C LEU A 18 2.51 33.62 34.54
N ALA A 19 2.05 34.69 33.91
CA ALA A 19 1.04 34.60 32.87
C ALA A 19 1.54 33.60 31.80
N ALA A 20 0.65 32.70 31.38
CA ALA A 20 0.95 31.78 30.30
C ALA A 20 1.44 32.58 29.07
N PRO A 21 2.52 32.16 28.39
CA PRO A 21 2.99 32.86 27.20
C PRO A 21 1.84 32.90 26.17
N THR A 22 1.52 34.09 25.67
CA THR A 22 0.57 34.25 24.55
C THR A 22 1.00 33.36 23.39
N ALA A 23 0.07 32.65 22.75
CA ALA A 23 0.33 31.61 21.74
C ALA A 23 1.15 32.06 20.51
N ARG A 24 1.39 33.36 20.31
CA ARG A 24 2.35 33.88 19.32
C ARG A 24 3.83 33.67 19.71
N GLY A 25 4.14 33.53 20.99
CA GLY A 25 5.52 33.40 21.48
C GLY A 25 6.09 31.99 21.39
N THR A 26 5.25 30.95 21.29
CA THR A 26 5.67 29.55 21.23
C THR A 26 6.14 29.14 19.84
N LYS A 27 5.40 29.51 18.78
CA LYS A 27 5.71 29.15 17.37
C LYS A 27 7.14 29.53 16.98
N ALA A 28 7.55 30.77 17.23
CA ALA A 28 8.89 31.28 16.90
C ALA A 28 10.06 30.58 17.64
N THR A 29 9.78 29.67 18.57
CA THR A 29 10.79 28.91 19.34
C THR A 29 10.75 27.40 19.10
N GLY A 30 9.76 26.90 18.33
CA GLY A 30 9.56 25.47 18.09
C GLY A 30 10.81 24.79 17.51
N CYS A 31 11.26 25.22 16.34
CA CYS A 31 12.42 24.59 15.68
C CYS A 31 13.72 24.74 16.47
N ALA A 32 13.94 25.85 17.18
CA ALA A 32 15.06 26.00 18.11
C ALA A 32 15.04 24.98 19.26
N ALA A 33 13.85 24.68 19.81
CA ALA A 33 13.69 23.64 20.82
C ALA A 33 13.91 22.21 20.25
N VAL A 34 13.41 21.94 19.04
CA VAL A 34 13.66 20.69 18.31
C VAL A 34 15.17 20.47 18.08
N ARG A 35 15.88 21.48 17.56
CA ARG A 35 17.34 21.44 17.37
C ARG A 35 18.11 21.22 18.66
N LYS A 36 17.67 21.82 19.76
CA LYS A 36 18.27 21.57 21.07
C LYS A 36 18.11 20.09 21.46
N ALA A 37 16.91 19.53 21.36
CA ALA A 37 16.66 18.11 21.66
C ALA A 37 17.47 17.17 20.75
N TYR A 38 17.48 17.42 19.44
CA TYR A 38 18.26 16.68 18.45
C TYR A 38 19.76 16.66 18.79
N ASN A 39 20.35 17.82 19.06
CA ASN A 39 21.78 17.93 19.40
C ASN A 39 22.16 17.31 20.75
N LEU A 40 21.21 17.19 21.69
CA LEU A 40 21.40 16.43 22.93
C LEU A 40 21.37 14.92 22.66
N ALA A 41 20.36 14.44 21.92
CA ALA A 41 20.10 13.02 21.72
C ALA A 41 21.00 12.33 20.68
N LYS A 42 21.75 13.09 19.86
CA LYS A 42 22.74 12.59 18.87
C LYS A 42 23.86 11.69 19.45
N LYS A 43 23.88 11.45 20.77
CA LYS A 43 24.79 10.54 21.47
C LYS A 43 24.14 9.22 21.93
N ASP A 44 22.82 9.17 22.11
CA ASP A 44 22.17 8.16 22.95
C ASP A 44 20.93 7.47 22.32
N GLY A 45 20.49 7.85 21.10
CA GLY A 45 19.39 7.14 20.41
C GLY A 45 18.68 7.96 19.33
N VAL A 46 17.50 7.50 18.91
CA VAL A 46 16.63 8.25 17.98
C VAL A 46 16.11 9.50 18.72
N PRO A 47 16.36 10.71 18.20
CA PRO A 47 15.98 11.95 18.87
C PRO A 47 14.45 12.17 18.87
N THR A 48 13.88 12.52 20.03
CA THR A 48 12.43 12.73 20.21
C THR A 48 12.11 14.05 20.90
N VAL A 49 10.93 14.60 20.61
CA VAL A 49 10.32 15.73 21.34
C VAL A 49 8.85 15.47 21.65
N LYS A 50 8.25 16.36 22.46
CA LYS A 50 6.79 16.44 22.64
C LYS A 50 6.11 16.82 21.31
N PRO A 51 4.96 16.22 20.95
CA PRO A 51 4.17 16.58 19.76
C PRO A 51 3.90 18.07 19.61
N SER A 52 3.52 18.77 20.69
CA SER A 52 3.28 20.22 20.65
C SER A 52 4.51 21.04 20.22
N VAL A 53 5.73 20.56 20.50
CA VAL A 53 6.99 21.22 20.10
C VAL A 53 7.31 20.96 18.63
N ALA A 54 7.00 19.75 18.13
CA ALA A 54 7.10 19.41 16.72
C ALA A 54 6.10 20.22 15.88
N LEU A 55 4.82 20.20 16.25
CA LEU A 55 3.76 20.98 15.59
C LEU A 55 4.08 22.48 15.61
N ALA A 56 4.52 23.04 16.74
CA ALA A 56 4.94 24.44 16.81
C ALA A 56 6.15 24.79 15.90
N CYS A 57 6.98 23.82 15.52
CA CYS A 57 8.02 24.01 14.51
C CYS A 57 7.44 23.99 13.09
N LEU A 58 6.57 23.03 12.76
CA LEU A 58 5.89 22.97 11.45
C LEU A 58 5.03 24.22 11.19
N GLU A 59 4.25 24.65 12.17
CA GLU A 59 3.44 25.86 12.12
C GLU A 59 4.25 27.17 12.08
N SER A 60 5.57 27.12 12.29
CA SER A 60 6.46 28.29 12.17
C SER A 60 6.98 28.50 10.75
N VAL A 61 6.72 27.57 9.84
CA VAL A 61 7.17 27.63 8.44
C VAL A 61 6.28 28.59 7.63
N PRO A 62 6.85 29.64 6.99
CA PRO A 62 6.08 30.57 6.17
C PRO A 62 5.60 29.91 4.87
N ILE A 63 4.49 30.41 4.32
CA ILE A 63 3.99 30.06 2.98
C ILE A 63 4.92 30.63 1.90
N ASP A 64 5.18 29.87 0.84
CA ASP A 64 5.85 30.34 -0.39
C ASP A 64 4.87 30.29 -1.56
N VAL A 65 3.99 31.30 -1.64
CA VAL A 65 2.84 31.34 -2.57
C VAL A 65 3.26 31.03 -4.02
N GLU A 66 4.43 31.50 -4.47
CA GLU A 66 4.89 31.29 -5.84
C GLU A 66 5.26 29.81 -6.07
N LYS A 67 6.04 29.18 -5.18
CA LYS A 67 6.39 27.76 -5.30
C LYS A 67 5.20 26.83 -5.00
N ASP A 68 4.35 27.17 -4.05
CA ASP A 68 3.19 26.37 -3.66
C ASP A 68 2.14 26.33 -4.78
N VAL A 69 1.86 27.47 -5.44
CA VAL A 69 0.99 27.50 -6.63
C VAL A 69 1.63 26.72 -7.78
N ALA A 70 2.94 26.85 -7.99
CA ALA A 70 3.65 26.08 -9.02
C ALA A 70 3.62 24.56 -8.72
N LEU A 71 3.65 24.14 -7.45
CA LEU A 71 3.52 22.73 -7.07
C LEU A 71 2.11 22.21 -7.40
N ILE A 72 1.05 22.97 -7.14
CA ILE A 72 -0.31 22.54 -7.51
C ILE A 72 -0.48 22.50 -9.04
N ASP A 73 0.05 23.49 -9.76
CA ASP A 73 0.04 23.49 -11.23
C ASP A 73 0.87 22.31 -11.81
N TYR A 74 1.94 21.87 -11.13
CA TYR A 74 2.68 20.65 -11.49
C TYR A 74 1.89 19.37 -11.19
N LEU A 75 1.24 19.26 -10.03
CA LEU A 75 0.54 18.04 -9.60
C LEU A 75 -0.79 17.78 -10.32
N LEU A 76 -1.48 18.83 -10.77
CA LEU A 76 -2.81 18.74 -11.42
C LEU A 76 -2.83 17.79 -12.64
N PRO A 77 -1.93 17.91 -13.65
CA PRO A 77 -1.88 16.98 -14.78
C PRO A 77 -1.50 15.54 -14.40
N TYR A 78 -0.70 15.34 -13.34
CA TYR A 78 -0.40 14.00 -12.84
C TYR A 78 -1.61 13.36 -12.17
N ALA A 79 -2.38 14.13 -11.39
CA ALA A 79 -3.59 13.65 -10.72
C ALA A 79 -4.65 13.15 -11.72
N GLN A 80 -4.70 13.71 -12.94
CA GLN A 80 -5.63 13.28 -13.99
C GLN A 80 -5.46 11.82 -14.45
N PHE A 81 -4.30 11.20 -14.20
CA PHE A 81 -4.07 9.77 -14.47
C PHE A 81 -4.70 8.84 -13.41
N GLN A 82 -5.28 9.37 -12.33
CA GLN A 82 -6.08 8.58 -11.39
C GLN A 82 -7.37 8.12 -12.08
N SER A 83 -7.48 6.82 -12.33
CA SER A 83 -8.59 6.26 -13.10
C SER A 83 -9.97 6.35 -12.42
N THR A 84 -10.01 6.71 -11.13
CA THR A 84 -11.25 6.66 -10.33
C THR A 84 -11.95 8.02 -10.16
N LEU A 85 -11.51 9.07 -10.86
CA LEU A 85 -11.91 10.45 -10.58
C LEU A 85 -13.42 10.74 -10.78
N GLY A 86 -14.03 10.29 -11.87
CA GLY A 86 -15.47 10.50 -12.09
C GLY A 86 -16.32 9.81 -11.02
N TYR A 87 -16.04 8.54 -10.77
CA TYR A 87 -16.71 7.76 -9.72
C TYR A 87 -16.52 8.34 -8.32
N LEU A 88 -15.34 8.88 -7.95
CA LEU A 88 -15.16 9.52 -6.65
C LEU A 88 -16.03 10.79 -6.51
N LYS A 89 -16.24 11.51 -7.60
CA LYS A 89 -17.08 12.72 -7.65
C LYS A 89 -18.57 12.41 -7.66
N ALA A 90 -18.97 11.27 -8.22
CA ALA A 90 -20.36 10.79 -8.28
C ALA A 90 -20.48 9.29 -7.96
N PRO A 91 -20.20 8.87 -6.70
CA PRO A 91 -20.04 7.45 -6.37
C PRO A 91 -21.35 6.68 -6.45
N PRO A 92 -21.32 5.41 -6.91
CA PRO A 92 -22.51 4.59 -7.01
C PRO A 92 -23.07 4.25 -5.63
N LYS A 93 -24.29 3.72 -5.63
CA LYS A 93 -25.06 3.43 -4.41
C LYS A 93 -24.37 2.45 -3.45
N GLU A 94 -23.48 1.60 -3.95
CA GLU A 94 -22.78 0.59 -3.14
C GLU A 94 -21.52 1.12 -2.45
N TYR A 95 -20.97 2.25 -2.90
CA TYR A 95 -19.78 2.84 -2.30
C TYR A 95 -20.01 3.22 -0.82
N LEU A 96 -19.04 2.86 0.02
CA LEU A 96 -19.19 2.90 1.48
C LEU A 96 -18.76 4.22 2.13
N LEU A 97 -18.02 5.06 1.40
CA LEU A 97 -17.40 6.29 1.91
C LEU A 97 -18.01 7.54 1.24
N PRO A 98 -17.75 8.76 1.76
CA PRO A 98 -18.16 9.99 1.08
C PRO A 98 -17.45 10.16 -0.27
N GLY A 99 -18.11 10.76 -1.25
CA GLY A 99 -17.47 11.19 -2.50
C GLY A 99 -16.65 12.47 -2.34
N VAL A 100 -15.70 12.67 -3.26
CA VAL A 100 -14.78 13.81 -3.30
C VAL A 100 -14.50 14.24 -4.75
N ASP A 101 -14.45 15.55 -5.00
CA ASP A 101 -13.95 16.14 -6.24
C ASP A 101 -12.47 16.51 -6.06
N VAL A 102 -11.57 15.56 -6.33
CA VAL A 102 -10.12 15.73 -6.10
C VAL A 102 -9.55 16.88 -6.93
N ILE A 103 -9.87 16.93 -8.23
CA ILE A 103 -9.38 17.98 -9.14
C ILE A 103 -9.95 19.35 -8.72
N GLY A 104 -11.24 19.42 -8.38
CA GLY A 104 -11.85 20.61 -7.82
C GLY A 104 -11.21 21.06 -6.50
N GLY A 105 -10.79 20.11 -5.65
CA GLY A 105 -10.08 20.39 -4.41
C GLY A 105 -8.67 20.93 -4.60
N LEU A 106 -7.90 20.38 -5.55
CA LEU A 106 -6.59 20.94 -5.93
C LEU A 106 -6.72 22.38 -6.46
N ILE A 107 -7.72 22.65 -7.30
CA ILE A 107 -8.03 24.02 -7.77
C ILE A 107 -8.40 24.93 -6.60
N GLN A 108 -9.22 24.47 -5.65
CA GLN A 108 -9.57 25.25 -4.45
C GLN A 108 -8.37 25.56 -3.55
N ILE A 109 -7.42 24.63 -3.40
CA ILE A 109 -6.16 24.87 -2.67
C ILE A 109 -5.34 25.97 -3.37
N ARG A 110 -5.22 25.90 -4.69
CA ARG A 110 -4.49 26.88 -5.50
C ARG A 110 -5.04 28.29 -5.38
N GLU A 111 -6.36 28.47 -5.48
CA GLU A 111 -6.95 29.80 -5.35
C GLU A 111 -6.90 30.28 -3.88
N LYS A 112 -7.04 29.39 -2.88
CA LYS A 112 -6.83 29.74 -1.45
C LYS A 112 -5.39 30.18 -1.16
N LEU A 113 -4.37 29.65 -1.85
CA LEU A 113 -2.98 30.16 -1.78
C LEU A 113 -2.90 31.59 -2.33
N ARG A 114 -3.48 31.85 -3.51
CA ARG A 114 -3.47 33.16 -4.19
C ARG A 114 -4.20 34.25 -3.40
N ASP A 115 -5.29 33.89 -2.73
CA ASP A 115 -6.07 34.78 -1.87
C ASP A 115 -5.42 35.00 -0.48
N GLY A 116 -4.28 34.37 -0.18
CA GLY A 116 -3.59 34.47 1.11
C GLY A 116 -4.35 33.77 2.26
N GLY A 117 -5.14 32.75 1.95
CA GLY A 117 -6.03 32.04 2.87
C GLY A 117 -5.36 30.99 3.77
N TYR A 118 -4.04 30.81 3.70
CA TYR A 118 -3.25 29.93 4.57
C TYR A 118 -2.38 30.74 5.54
N SER A 119 -2.26 30.30 6.79
CA SER A 119 -1.49 31.02 7.82
C SER A 119 -0.02 30.59 7.92
N ASN A 120 0.32 29.39 7.43
CA ASN A 120 1.65 28.77 7.45
C ASN A 120 1.67 27.56 6.50
N GLN A 121 2.87 27.10 6.14
CA GLN A 121 3.09 25.99 5.19
C GLN A 121 2.48 24.66 5.65
N PHE A 122 2.39 24.43 6.96
CA PHE A 122 1.80 23.22 7.52
C PHE A 122 0.29 23.16 7.27
N ASP A 123 -0.44 24.28 7.36
CA ASP A 123 -1.87 24.34 7.00
C ASP A 123 -2.10 24.03 5.50
N PHE A 124 -1.22 24.51 4.62
CA PHE A 124 -1.27 24.23 3.18
C PHE A 124 -1.01 22.75 2.88
N THR A 125 0.10 22.21 3.39
CA THR A 125 0.46 20.80 3.17
C THR A 125 -0.52 19.83 3.83
N LYS A 126 -1.19 20.23 4.93
CA LYS A 126 -2.35 19.55 5.55
C LYS A 126 -3.52 19.45 4.57
N ASP A 127 -4.01 20.56 4.02
CA ASP A 127 -5.12 20.54 3.06
C ASP A 127 -4.76 19.79 1.76
N LEU A 128 -3.52 19.92 1.28
CA LEU A 128 -3.00 19.17 0.12
C LEU A 128 -2.96 17.66 0.37
N SER A 129 -2.45 17.20 1.51
CA SER A 129 -2.44 15.76 1.79
C SER A 129 -3.84 15.21 2.03
N ARG A 130 -4.75 16.00 2.65
CA ARG A 130 -6.15 15.61 2.91
C ARG A 130 -6.96 15.40 1.62
N VAL A 131 -6.80 16.21 0.58
CA VAL A 131 -7.56 16.03 -0.68
C VAL A 131 -7.19 14.73 -1.41
N TYR A 132 -5.92 14.31 -1.36
CA TYR A 132 -5.51 12.99 -1.88
C TYR A 132 -6.06 11.86 -1.00
N GLN A 133 -5.93 11.96 0.33
CA GLN A 133 -6.44 10.94 1.27
C GLN A 133 -7.95 10.71 1.17
N ALA A 134 -8.72 11.76 0.89
CA ALA A 134 -10.18 11.68 0.74
C ALA A 134 -10.65 10.80 -0.44
N ALA A 135 -9.76 10.44 -1.38
CA ALA A 135 -10.02 9.43 -2.40
C ALA A 135 -10.07 8.00 -1.84
N HIS A 136 -9.52 7.78 -0.63
CA HIS A 136 -9.39 6.48 0.03
C HIS A 136 -8.78 5.38 -0.86
N ASP A 137 -7.81 5.74 -1.70
CA ASP A 137 -7.12 4.81 -2.60
C ASP A 137 -5.63 4.78 -2.23
N GLY A 138 -5.14 3.65 -1.72
CA GLY A 138 -3.74 3.44 -1.34
C GLY A 138 -2.75 3.42 -2.51
N HIS A 139 -3.22 3.47 -3.76
CA HIS A 139 -2.39 3.75 -4.94
C HIS A 139 -2.27 5.24 -5.26
N PHE A 140 -3.15 6.08 -4.71
CA PHE A 140 -3.26 7.50 -5.01
C PHE A 140 -2.76 8.36 -3.86
N GLY A 141 -1.74 9.16 -4.11
CA GLY A 141 -1.18 9.99 -3.05
C GLY A 141 -0.16 11.02 -3.52
N TYR A 142 0.04 12.01 -2.67
CA TYR A 142 1.21 12.88 -2.65
C TYR A 142 1.65 13.06 -1.19
N SER A 143 2.96 12.98 -0.95
CA SER A 143 3.55 13.10 0.38
C SER A 143 4.40 14.37 0.46
N PRO A 144 3.86 15.51 0.97
CA PRO A 144 4.63 16.74 1.12
C PRO A 144 5.84 16.52 2.03
N ALA A 145 7.02 17.02 1.63
CA ALA A 145 8.26 16.80 2.38
C ALA A 145 8.18 17.30 3.83
N LEU A 146 7.49 18.42 4.07
CA LEU A 146 7.27 18.99 5.40
C LEU A 146 6.55 18.02 6.37
N LEU A 147 5.63 17.19 5.88
CA LEU A 147 4.91 16.21 6.70
C LEU A 147 5.76 14.98 7.06
N SER A 148 6.96 14.84 6.47
CA SER A 148 7.91 13.76 6.76
C SER A 148 8.96 14.13 7.82
N VAL A 149 8.96 15.38 8.30
CA VAL A 149 9.97 15.90 9.25
C VAL A 149 9.88 15.24 10.63
N PHE A 150 8.67 14.87 11.05
CA PHE A 150 8.40 14.21 12.32
C PHE A 150 7.50 12.99 12.13
N ALA A 151 7.84 11.87 12.78
CA ALA A 151 6.92 10.76 12.93
C ALA A 151 6.22 10.87 14.29
N LEU A 152 4.95 11.30 14.28
CA LEU A 152 4.07 11.35 15.45
C LEU A 152 3.67 9.92 15.83
N ARG A 153 3.81 9.55 17.11
CA ARG A 153 3.50 8.21 17.63
C ARG A 153 2.79 8.26 18.98
N ARG A 154 1.75 7.45 19.10
CA ARG A 154 1.17 7.06 20.40
C ARG A 154 2.03 5.93 20.98
N THR A 155 2.26 5.94 22.29
CA THR A 155 3.17 4.98 22.95
C THR A 155 2.47 3.74 23.51
N PHE A 156 1.26 3.45 23.01
CA PHE A 156 0.45 2.30 23.39
C PHE A 156 -0.33 1.78 22.19
N GLN A 157 -0.73 0.52 22.23
CA GLN A 157 -1.52 -0.11 21.18
C GLN A 157 -2.89 -0.56 21.71
N LEU A 158 -3.90 -0.58 20.84
CA LEU A 158 -5.24 -1.07 21.15
C LEU A 158 -5.52 -2.38 20.42
N VAL A 159 -6.45 -3.17 20.99
CA VAL A 159 -7.06 -4.36 20.36
C VAL A 159 -8.58 -4.35 20.55
N SER A 160 -9.30 -4.86 19.55
CA SER A 160 -10.76 -5.00 19.53
C SER A 160 -11.12 -6.48 19.75
N ILE A 161 -11.68 -6.83 20.91
CA ILE A 161 -11.85 -8.23 21.35
C ILE A 161 -13.30 -8.54 21.71
N SER A 162 -13.83 -9.59 21.09
CA SER A 162 -15.07 -10.28 21.43
C SER A 162 -14.81 -11.42 22.42
N GLU A 163 -15.83 -11.76 23.21
CA GLU A 163 -15.80 -12.88 24.16
C GLU A 163 -15.86 -14.25 23.45
N ASP A 164 -16.66 -14.35 22.38
CA ASP A 164 -16.95 -15.60 21.67
C ASP A 164 -16.63 -15.56 20.15
N GLY A 165 -16.30 -14.39 19.60
CA GLY A 165 -16.06 -14.16 18.17
C GLY A 165 -17.30 -13.74 17.36
N THR A 166 -18.45 -13.56 17.99
CA THR A 166 -19.74 -13.16 17.37
C THR A 166 -20.47 -12.04 18.12
N THR A 167 -20.35 -12.00 19.45
CA THR A 167 -20.75 -10.91 20.34
C THR A 167 -19.93 -9.66 20.03
N LEU A 168 -20.55 -8.46 20.12
CA LEU A 168 -19.87 -7.20 19.79
C LEU A 168 -18.57 -7.02 20.61
N PRO A 169 -17.45 -6.68 19.97
CA PRO A 169 -16.17 -6.56 20.64
C PRO A 169 -16.09 -5.31 21.52
N LYS A 170 -15.20 -5.36 22.51
CA LYS A 170 -14.80 -4.21 23.33
C LYS A 170 -13.32 -3.88 23.07
N VAL A 171 -12.94 -2.65 23.37
CA VAL A 171 -11.59 -2.12 23.12
C VAL A 171 -10.74 -2.26 24.38
N TYR A 172 -9.51 -2.74 24.23
CA TYR A 172 -8.53 -2.94 25.31
C TYR A 172 -7.15 -2.43 24.90
N ILE A 173 -6.27 -2.18 25.86
CA ILE A 173 -4.83 -1.98 25.62
C ILE A 173 -4.19 -3.34 25.27
N ASP A 174 -3.36 -3.43 24.23
CA ASP A 174 -2.71 -4.69 23.82
C ASP A 174 -1.83 -5.26 24.93
N ASP A 175 -0.97 -4.44 25.55
CA ASP A 175 -0.08 -4.86 26.66
C ASP A 175 -0.84 -5.55 27.81
N ASP A 176 -2.05 -5.10 28.14
CA ASP A 176 -2.86 -5.73 29.19
C ASP A 176 -3.31 -7.14 28.76
N ILE A 177 -3.62 -7.35 27.48
CA ILE A 177 -3.95 -8.67 26.92
C ILE A 177 -2.71 -9.57 26.85
N LEU A 178 -1.53 -9.02 26.53
CA LEU A 178 -0.30 -9.81 26.41
C LEU A 178 0.27 -10.25 27.77
N PHE A 179 0.38 -9.32 28.71
CA PHE A 179 1.15 -9.52 29.93
C PHE A 179 0.32 -9.89 31.16
N GLN A 180 -1.00 -9.68 31.16
CA GLN A 180 -1.86 -10.13 32.26
C GLN A 180 -2.40 -11.55 32.02
N SER A 181 -2.12 -12.45 32.96
CA SER A 181 -2.60 -13.84 32.94
C SER A 181 -4.01 -14.02 33.52
N ASN A 182 -4.58 -12.99 34.15
CA ASN A 182 -5.89 -13.01 34.78
C ASN A 182 -6.85 -12.07 34.03
N SER A 183 -7.88 -12.64 33.37
CA SER A 183 -8.87 -11.86 32.64
C SER A 183 -9.71 -10.92 33.52
N SER A 184 -9.81 -11.19 34.83
CA SER A 184 -10.60 -10.37 35.76
C SER A 184 -9.95 -9.04 36.16
N THR A 185 -8.69 -8.80 35.81
CA THR A 185 -7.99 -7.52 36.06
C THR A 185 -7.93 -6.60 34.84
N ILE A 186 -8.26 -7.11 33.65
CA ILE A 186 -8.28 -6.35 32.40
C ILE A 186 -9.63 -5.63 32.27
N SER A 187 -9.61 -4.31 32.07
CA SER A 187 -10.82 -3.50 31.88
C SER A 187 -10.85 -2.92 30.47
N PRO A 188 -12.01 -2.88 29.79
CA PRO A 188 -12.11 -2.23 28.50
C PRO A 188 -12.01 -0.70 28.64
N VAL A 189 -11.46 -0.07 27.61
CA VAL A 189 -11.39 1.38 27.46
C VAL A 189 -12.82 1.92 27.28
N GLU A 190 -13.17 2.94 28.06
CA GLU A 190 -14.46 3.65 28.00
C GLU A 190 -14.33 4.90 27.11
N SER A 191 -13.28 5.68 27.31
CA SER A 191 -13.02 6.94 26.59
C SER A 191 -11.53 7.25 26.55
N ILE A 192 -11.14 8.09 25.60
CA ILE A 192 -9.81 8.74 25.56
C ILE A 192 -10.05 10.24 25.43
N ASP A 193 -9.41 11.04 26.26
CA ASP A 193 -9.57 12.50 26.33
C ASP A 193 -11.04 12.95 26.48
N ASP A 194 -11.78 12.21 27.32
CA ASP A 194 -13.24 12.34 27.54
C ASP A 194 -14.13 12.13 26.28
N ILE A 195 -13.55 11.72 25.15
CA ILE A 195 -14.28 11.29 23.94
C ILE A 195 -14.61 9.79 24.08
N PRO A 196 -15.89 9.38 23.95
CA PRO A 196 -16.27 7.97 23.91
C PRO A 196 -15.47 7.19 22.87
N ILE A 197 -14.97 6.00 23.26
CA ILE A 197 -13.97 5.27 22.47
C ILE A 197 -14.46 4.89 21.07
N ASP A 198 -15.75 4.60 20.91
CA ASP A 198 -16.39 4.29 19.63
C ASP A 198 -16.40 5.48 18.67
N ASN A 199 -16.69 6.69 19.17
CA ASN A 199 -16.66 7.93 18.38
C ASN A 199 -15.24 8.28 17.95
N LEU A 200 -14.26 8.22 18.87
CA LEU A 200 -12.86 8.52 18.55
C LEU A 200 -12.33 7.55 17.49
N LEU A 201 -12.47 6.25 17.71
CA LEU A 201 -11.96 5.24 16.77
C LEU A 201 -12.65 5.31 15.41
N THR A 202 -13.93 5.67 15.37
CA THR A 202 -14.64 5.88 14.09
C THR A 202 -14.01 7.03 13.30
N GLN A 203 -13.60 8.12 13.95
CA GLN A 203 -12.91 9.24 13.31
C GLN A 203 -11.47 8.89 12.89
N GLU A 204 -10.70 8.26 13.77
CA GLU A 204 -9.31 7.82 13.53
C GLU A 204 -9.20 6.78 12.41
N ALA A 205 -10.17 5.86 12.33
CA ALA A 205 -10.29 4.88 11.25
C ALA A 205 -10.55 5.55 9.89
N HIS A 206 -11.33 6.64 9.86
CA HIS A 206 -11.64 7.32 8.60
C HIS A 206 -10.40 7.88 7.90
N MET A 207 -9.36 8.22 8.66
CA MET A 207 -8.10 8.74 8.14
C MET A 207 -7.23 7.66 7.46
N GLN A 208 -7.66 6.39 7.42
CA GLN A 208 -6.93 5.30 6.77
C GLN A 208 -7.27 5.24 5.26
N GLY A 209 -6.25 5.01 4.43
CA GLY A 209 -6.36 4.90 2.96
C GLY A 209 -7.00 3.60 2.44
N LEU A 210 -8.05 3.12 3.10
CA LEU A 210 -8.81 1.92 2.77
C LEU A 210 -10.24 2.28 2.39
N GLN A 211 -10.86 1.48 1.53
CA GLN A 211 -12.16 1.74 0.86
C GLN A 211 -13.36 1.18 1.62
N ASP A 212 -13.10 0.32 2.61
CA ASP A 212 -14.13 -0.26 3.47
C ASP A 212 -13.98 0.28 4.91
N PRO A 213 -15.04 0.82 5.54
CA PRO A 213 -14.98 1.41 6.88
C PRO A 213 -14.76 0.40 8.01
N ASP A 214 -14.98 -0.91 7.78
CA ASP A 214 -14.61 -1.97 8.71
C ASP A 214 -13.14 -2.39 8.54
N ALA A 215 -12.59 -2.36 7.33
CA ALA A 215 -11.15 -2.50 7.08
C ALA A 215 -10.34 -1.31 7.61
N GLN A 216 -10.83 -0.08 7.38
CA GLN A 216 -10.34 1.17 8.00
C GLN A 216 -10.27 1.03 9.53
N TYR A 217 -11.34 0.50 10.14
CA TYR A 217 -11.39 0.26 11.58
C TYR A 217 -10.36 -0.77 12.02
N ASN A 218 -10.18 -1.88 11.29
CA ASN A 218 -9.14 -2.87 11.59
C ASN A 218 -7.70 -2.31 11.50
N ALA A 219 -7.43 -1.38 10.58
CA ALA A 219 -6.09 -0.86 10.34
C ALA A 219 -5.50 -0.04 11.51
N ILE A 220 -6.34 0.50 12.41
CA ILE A 220 -5.89 1.24 13.60
C ILE A 220 -5.67 0.36 14.85
N PHE A 221 -5.88 -0.96 14.76
CA PHE A 221 -5.64 -1.90 15.86
C PHE A 221 -4.39 -2.75 15.66
N PHE A 222 -3.82 -3.23 16.76
CA PHE A 222 -2.88 -4.34 16.71
C PHE A 222 -3.58 -5.62 16.21
N SER A 223 -2.89 -6.37 15.36
CA SER A 223 -3.13 -7.80 15.16
C SER A 223 -1.83 -8.49 14.73
N PRO A 224 -1.67 -9.81 14.94
CA PRO A 224 -0.46 -10.52 14.53
C PRO A 224 -0.14 -10.39 13.03
N ALA A 225 -1.18 -10.33 12.19
CA ALA A 225 -1.03 -10.16 10.75
C ALA A 225 -0.40 -8.82 10.38
N ILE A 226 -0.90 -7.71 10.95
CA ILE A 226 -0.36 -6.36 10.68
C ILE A 226 1.06 -6.22 11.27
N GLN A 227 1.36 -6.90 12.40
CA GLN A 227 2.71 -6.93 12.98
C GLN A 227 3.78 -7.51 12.05
N THR A 228 3.42 -8.37 11.09
CA THR A 228 4.41 -8.90 10.13
C THR A 228 5.08 -7.81 9.27
N LYS A 229 4.52 -6.59 9.27
CA LYS A 229 4.93 -5.47 8.42
C LYS A 229 5.28 -4.20 9.18
N TYR A 230 4.47 -3.84 10.17
CA TYR A 230 4.61 -2.60 10.93
C TYR A 230 4.85 -2.94 12.40
N GLN A 231 5.63 -2.11 13.10
CA GLN A 231 5.90 -2.32 14.54
C GLN A 231 4.87 -1.60 15.44
N ASP A 232 4.27 -0.53 14.93
CA ASP A 232 3.27 0.31 15.61
C ASP A 232 1.98 0.38 14.78
N HIS A 233 0.81 0.33 15.43
CA HIS A 233 -0.50 0.27 14.74
C HIS A 233 -1.56 1.25 15.27
N PHE A 234 -1.60 1.53 16.58
CA PHE A 234 -2.49 2.56 17.11
C PHE A 234 -1.89 3.95 16.87
N VAL A 235 -1.90 4.36 15.61
CA VAL A 235 -1.31 5.59 15.06
C VAL A 235 0.18 5.78 15.37
N ALA A 236 0.97 5.28 14.42
CA ALA A 236 2.14 5.99 13.93
C ALA A 236 1.84 6.46 12.50
N GLY A 237 1.92 7.78 12.22
CA GLY A 237 1.64 8.30 10.87
C GLY A 237 1.46 9.81 10.81
N SER A 238 1.77 10.40 9.64
CA SER A 238 1.69 11.84 9.35
C SER A 238 0.27 12.39 9.20
N TYR A 239 -0.75 11.52 9.29
CA TYR A 239 -2.15 11.84 9.02
C TYR A 239 -2.91 12.46 10.21
N VAL A 240 -2.44 12.25 11.44
CA VAL A 240 -3.06 12.85 12.64
C VAL A 240 -2.41 14.19 12.92
N LEU A 241 -2.95 15.21 12.25
CA LEU A 241 -2.39 16.55 12.15
C LEU A 241 -2.72 17.44 13.37
N ASP A 242 -3.53 16.94 14.30
CA ASP A 242 -3.85 17.53 15.59
C ASP A 242 -3.53 16.49 16.67
N PHE A 243 -2.32 16.53 17.25
CA PHE A 243 -1.76 15.44 18.06
C PHE A 243 -1.34 15.95 19.46
N PRO A 244 -1.99 15.51 20.55
CA PRO A 244 -1.71 16.02 21.89
C PRO A 244 -0.42 15.43 22.47
N ASP A 245 0.14 16.09 23.49
CA ASP A 245 1.33 15.64 24.21
C ASP A 245 1.14 14.34 25.01
N SER A 246 -0.09 14.05 25.40
CA SER A 246 -0.51 12.84 26.11
C SER A 246 -1.98 12.56 25.82
N HIS A 247 -2.39 11.30 26.02
CA HIS A 247 -3.78 10.87 26.01
C HIS A 247 -4.19 10.41 27.42
N ASN A 248 -5.33 10.87 27.92
CA ASN A 248 -5.94 10.36 29.14
C ASN A 248 -6.90 9.21 28.80
N VAL A 249 -6.44 7.97 28.98
CA VAL A 249 -7.24 6.76 28.76
C VAL A 249 -8.03 6.43 30.01
N ARG A 250 -9.36 6.36 29.91
CA ARG A 250 -10.26 5.98 31.00
C ARG A 250 -10.87 4.60 30.74
N PHE A 251 -10.99 3.81 31.79
CA PHE A 251 -11.43 2.42 31.74
C PHE A 251 -12.79 2.22 32.41
N SER A 252 -13.54 1.22 31.96
CA SER A 252 -14.89 0.89 32.48
C SER A 252 -14.94 0.50 33.96
N ASN A 253 -13.79 0.21 34.60
CA ASN A 253 -13.68 0.00 36.05
C ASN A 253 -13.52 1.31 36.86
N GLY A 254 -13.54 2.47 36.20
CA GLY A 254 -13.38 3.80 36.82
C GLY A 254 -11.92 4.24 37.03
N SER A 255 -10.93 3.46 36.62
CA SER A 255 -9.54 3.90 36.59
C SER A 255 -9.22 4.73 35.34
N SER A 256 -8.14 5.51 35.40
CA SER A 256 -7.60 6.24 34.26
C SER A 256 -6.06 6.20 34.26
N LYS A 257 -5.46 6.35 33.06
CA LYS A 257 -4.03 6.37 32.83
C LYS A 257 -3.71 7.45 31.81
N GLU A 258 -2.90 8.44 32.20
CA GLU A 258 -2.27 9.35 31.25
C GLU A 258 -1.11 8.62 30.57
N ILE A 259 -1.09 8.62 29.24
CA ILE A 259 -0.05 7.99 28.42
C ILE A 259 0.60 9.06 27.55
N PRO A 260 1.92 9.32 27.67
CA PRO A 260 2.60 10.36 26.90
C PRO A 260 2.76 9.96 25.43
N ASN A 261 2.52 10.90 24.54
CA ASN A 261 2.80 10.78 23.11
C ASN A 261 4.20 11.33 22.79
N MET A 262 4.74 10.99 21.62
CA MET A 262 6.03 11.52 21.17
C MET A 262 6.07 11.82 19.68
N ALA A 263 6.95 12.74 19.31
CA ALA A 263 7.36 13.00 17.94
C ALA A 263 8.82 12.58 17.77
N LEU A 264 9.08 11.60 16.90
CA LEU A 264 10.43 11.23 16.49
C LEU A 264 10.91 12.23 15.44
N ILE A 265 12.13 12.74 15.57
CA ILE A 265 12.73 13.67 14.62
C ILE A 265 13.38 12.86 13.50
N MET A 266 12.80 12.94 12.29
CA MET A 266 13.23 12.14 11.13
C MET A 266 14.24 12.88 10.23
N THR A 267 14.41 14.20 10.41
CA THR A 267 15.32 15.06 9.65
C THR A 267 16.55 15.48 10.47
N ASP A 268 17.68 15.78 9.83
CA ASP A 268 18.84 16.37 10.52
C ASP A 268 18.58 17.82 10.94
N PHE A 269 18.28 18.03 12.22
CA PHE A 269 18.05 19.36 12.81
C PHE A 269 19.33 20.08 13.25
N SER A 270 20.54 19.59 12.95
CA SER A 270 21.82 20.17 13.41
C SER A 270 21.92 21.70 13.21
N ASN A 271 21.34 22.23 12.12
CA ASN A 271 21.40 23.64 11.72
C ASN A 271 20.04 24.36 11.59
N ILE A 272 18.91 23.71 11.90
CA ILE A 272 17.56 24.26 11.75
C ILE A 272 17.10 24.89 13.07
N ASP A 273 17.03 26.22 13.18
CA ASP A 273 16.52 26.90 14.39
C ASP A 273 15.27 27.77 14.16
N SER A 274 14.79 27.88 12.92
CA SER A 274 13.58 28.61 12.54
C SER A 274 12.82 27.88 11.42
N GLY A 275 11.57 28.28 11.18
CA GLY A 275 10.72 27.70 10.13
C GLY A 275 11.23 27.98 8.72
N GLU A 276 11.83 29.15 8.48
CA GLU A 276 12.44 29.51 7.19
C GLU A 276 13.60 28.55 6.84
N LYS A 277 14.42 28.18 7.84
CA LYS A 277 15.49 27.20 7.64
C LYS A 277 14.98 25.77 7.47
N LEU A 278 13.80 25.46 8.02
CA LEU A 278 13.17 24.16 7.81
C LEU A 278 12.67 24.05 6.36
N HIS A 279 11.97 25.07 5.85
CA HIS A 279 11.54 25.16 4.45
C HIS A 279 12.72 25.01 3.48
N GLU A 280 13.75 25.84 3.64
CA GLU A 280 14.95 25.85 2.79
C GLU A 280 15.71 24.51 2.82
N GLN A 281 15.66 23.77 3.93
CA GLN A 281 16.36 22.49 4.05
C GLN A 281 15.55 21.29 3.53
N VAL A 282 14.21 21.34 3.62
CA VAL A 282 13.32 20.17 3.44
C VAL A 282 12.45 20.27 2.19
N GLU A 283 11.96 21.45 1.82
CA GLU A 283 11.01 21.64 0.72
C GLU A 283 11.67 22.25 -0.52
N VAL A 284 12.71 23.10 -0.37
CA VAL A 284 13.36 23.76 -1.50
C VAL A 284 14.39 22.83 -2.18
N PRO A 285 14.23 22.49 -3.47
CA PRO A 285 15.20 21.67 -4.19
C PRO A 285 16.54 22.38 -4.32
N LYS A 286 17.64 21.66 -4.09
CA LYS A 286 19.00 22.23 -4.17
C LYS A 286 19.41 22.40 -5.64
N THR A 287 20.12 23.48 -5.97
CA THR A 287 20.42 23.89 -7.36
C THR A 287 21.27 22.91 -8.20
N ASN A 288 21.78 21.82 -7.63
CA ASN A 288 22.45 20.72 -8.32
C ASN A 288 21.80 19.35 -7.99
N ALA A 289 20.53 19.32 -7.61
CA ALA A 289 19.81 18.09 -7.28
C ALA A 289 19.45 17.28 -8.53
N THR A 290 20.44 16.57 -9.07
CA THR A 290 20.17 15.38 -9.89
C THR A 290 19.39 14.38 -9.05
N LEU A 291 18.46 13.63 -9.67
CA LEU A 291 17.83 12.47 -9.04
C LEU A 291 18.93 11.62 -8.39
N PRO A 292 18.89 11.39 -7.07
CA PRO A 292 19.89 10.54 -6.44
C PRO A 292 19.80 9.15 -7.06
N MET A 293 20.90 8.64 -7.62
CA MET A 293 21.07 7.19 -7.72
C MET A 293 20.79 6.63 -6.33
N GLU A 294 19.86 5.68 -6.23
CA GLU A 294 19.50 5.10 -4.94
C GLU A 294 20.79 4.68 -4.22
N LYS A 295 21.06 5.32 -3.07
CA LYS A 295 22.11 4.85 -2.18
C LYS A 295 21.63 3.52 -1.64
N ARG A 296 22.07 2.44 -2.29
CA ARG A 296 21.97 1.07 -1.79
C ARG A 296 22.40 1.10 -0.33
N ALA A 297 21.44 0.90 0.58
CA ALA A 297 21.70 0.99 2.01
C ALA A 297 22.82 0.02 2.39
N ASP A 298 23.62 0.35 3.41
CA ASP A 298 24.69 -0.56 3.83
C ASP A 298 24.06 -1.87 4.31
N VAL A 299 24.33 -2.91 3.52
CA VAL A 299 23.63 -4.19 3.55
C VAL A 299 23.96 -4.96 4.83
N SER A 300 25.07 -4.62 5.47
CA SER A 300 25.56 -5.29 6.67
C SER A 300 24.63 -5.15 7.88
N GLU A 301 23.79 -4.12 7.95
CA GLU A 301 22.80 -3.94 9.05
C GLU A 301 21.41 -4.54 8.76
N ILE A 302 21.07 -4.87 7.50
CA ILE A 302 19.70 -5.25 7.10
C ILE A 302 19.46 -6.78 7.15
N LEU A 303 20.50 -7.60 7.22
CA LEU A 303 20.41 -9.06 7.00
C LEU A 303 19.81 -9.89 8.16
N THR A 304 19.25 -9.29 9.21
CA THR A 304 18.47 -10.03 10.21
C THR A 304 17.01 -10.15 9.79
N ILE A 305 16.69 -11.19 9.02
CA ILE A 305 15.30 -11.56 8.75
C ILE A 305 14.65 -11.92 10.09
N GLU A 306 13.70 -11.11 10.57
CA GLU A 306 13.01 -11.34 11.85
C GLU A 306 12.08 -12.57 11.79
N PRO A 307 12.00 -13.38 12.87
CA PRO A 307 11.06 -14.50 12.92
C PRO A 307 9.62 -14.00 12.89
N LEU A 308 8.71 -14.76 12.26
CA LEU A 308 7.28 -14.46 12.24
C LEU A 308 6.70 -14.60 13.67
N ARG A 309 6.68 -13.47 14.39
CA ARG A 309 6.19 -13.41 15.77
C ARG A 309 4.70 -13.79 15.79
N ARG A 310 4.27 -14.59 16.77
CA ARG A 310 2.88 -15.05 16.96
C ARG A 310 2.30 -15.95 15.83
N TYR A 311 3.15 -16.45 14.93
CA TYR A 311 2.81 -17.57 14.02
C TYR A 311 3.37 -18.90 14.58
N PRO A 312 2.86 -20.07 14.14
CA PRO A 312 3.44 -21.35 14.55
C PRO A 312 4.91 -21.46 14.15
N SER A 313 5.72 -22.04 15.05
CA SER A 313 7.19 -22.15 14.87
C SER A 313 7.61 -23.26 13.90
N ASN A 314 6.66 -24.04 13.39
CA ASN A 314 6.84 -25.21 12.53
C ASN A 314 6.07 -25.11 11.20
N PRO A 315 6.38 -24.13 10.33
CA PRO A 315 5.92 -24.17 8.95
C PRO A 315 6.44 -25.43 8.24
N VAL A 316 5.64 -26.01 7.34
CA VAL A 316 6.14 -27.05 6.41
C VAL A 316 7.02 -26.45 5.34
N ALA A 317 6.71 -25.21 4.93
CA ALA A 317 7.46 -24.43 3.96
C ALA A 317 7.35 -22.95 4.34
N ILE A 318 8.45 -22.21 4.26
CA ILE A 318 8.46 -20.75 4.46
C ILE A 318 9.46 -20.12 3.50
N HIS A 319 9.05 -19.05 2.83
CA HIS A 319 9.90 -18.33 1.89
C HIS A 319 11.11 -17.74 2.62
N LYS A 320 12.25 -17.66 1.94
CA LYS A 320 13.49 -17.06 2.46
C LYS A 320 13.23 -15.67 3.09
N TYR A 321 12.42 -14.83 2.45
CA TYR A 321 12.05 -13.49 2.92
C TYR A 321 10.71 -13.44 3.67
N ARG A 322 10.14 -14.61 3.98
CA ARG A 322 8.99 -14.81 4.89
C ARG A 322 7.70 -14.10 4.52
N TYR A 323 7.51 -13.68 3.26
CA TYR A 323 6.23 -13.12 2.81
C TYR A 323 5.16 -14.18 2.48
N ILE A 324 5.55 -15.44 2.27
CA ILE A 324 4.63 -16.58 2.09
C ILE A 324 5.10 -17.79 2.92
N SER A 325 4.17 -18.52 3.51
CA SER A 325 4.42 -19.68 4.37
C SER A 325 3.24 -20.66 4.39
N GLY A 326 3.53 -21.92 4.70
CA GLY A 326 2.54 -23.01 4.77
C GLY A 326 2.63 -23.81 6.05
N TYR A 327 1.48 -24.28 6.54
CA TYR A 327 1.33 -24.96 7.83
C TYR A 327 0.34 -26.13 7.76
N LEU A 328 0.65 -27.19 8.50
CA LEU A 328 -0.30 -28.23 8.87
C LEU A 328 -0.92 -27.84 10.23
N LEU A 329 -2.21 -27.51 10.29
CA LEU A 329 -2.83 -27.05 11.54
C LEU A 329 -2.85 -28.19 12.58
N GLU A 330 -2.19 -27.98 13.72
CA GLU A 330 -2.02 -29.05 14.73
C GLU A 330 -3.35 -29.43 15.41
N ASP A 331 -4.15 -28.42 15.78
CA ASP A 331 -5.45 -28.55 16.44
C ASP A 331 -6.56 -29.10 15.52
N ASP A 332 -6.33 -29.10 14.19
CA ASP A 332 -7.31 -29.54 13.20
C ASP A 332 -6.67 -30.39 12.10
N LYS A 333 -6.68 -31.71 12.30
CA LYS A 333 -5.95 -32.67 11.45
C LYS A 333 -6.42 -32.78 10.00
N ASP A 334 -7.51 -32.12 9.60
CA ASP A 334 -8.02 -32.08 8.22
C ASP A 334 -7.66 -30.77 7.48
N THR A 335 -7.13 -29.77 8.20
CA THR A 335 -7.01 -28.40 7.69
C THR A 335 -5.56 -27.97 7.51
N CYS A 336 -5.23 -27.47 6.31
CA CYS A 336 -3.99 -26.76 6.02
C CYS A 336 -4.18 -25.25 6.05
N VAL A 337 -3.07 -24.53 6.19
CA VAL A 337 -3.02 -23.08 5.99
C VAL A 337 -1.89 -22.73 5.04
N LEU A 338 -2.19 -21.88 4.05
CA LEU A 338 -1.19 -21.16 3.25
C LEU A 338 -1.41 -19.68 3.54
N ALA A 339 -0.43 -19.04 4.19
CA ALA A 339 -0.47 -17.64 4.57
C ALA A 339 0.45 -16.83 3.66
N ALA A 340 -0.13 -15.87 2.94
CA ALA A 340 0.59 -14.91 2.10
C ALA A 340 0.42 -13.52 2.71
N PHE A 341 1.46 -13.05 3.39
CA PHE A 341 1.47 -11.77 4.09
C PHE A 341 1.60 -10.61 3.12
N THR A 342 2.37 -10.77 2.04
CA THR A 342 2.43 -9.82 0.93
C THR A 342 2.76 -10.57 -0.36
N PHE A 343 2.38 -10.01 -1.49
CA PHE A 343 2.86 -10.41 -2.81
C PHE A 343 4.03 -9.55 -3.29
N GLN A 344 4.61 -8.68 -2.44
CA GLN A 344 5.78 -7.89 -2.77
C GLN A 344 7.08 -8.71 -2.60
N PRO A 345 7.84 -9.01 -3.68
CA PRO A 345 9.15 -9.65 -3.57
C PRO A 345 10.15 -8.77 -2.85
N ALA A 346 11.28 -9.32 -2.40
CA ALA A 346 12.31 -8.58 -1.65
C ALA A 346 13.22 -7.69 -2.53
N GLU A 347 12.70 -7.24 -3.69
CA GLU A 347 13.41 -6.45 -4.69
C GLU A 347 14.05 -5.18 -4.11
N ASN A 348 15.20 -4.80 -4.67
CA ASN A 348 16.05 -3.66 -4.29
C ASN A 348 16.60 -3.66 -2.84
N LYS A 349 16.18 -4.58 -1.97
CA LYS A 349 16.60 -4.61 -0.55
C LYS A 349 17.96 -5.28 -0.31
N LEU A 350 18.47 -6.10 -1.24
CA LEU A 350 19.65 -6.95 -1.02
C LEU A 350 20.57 -7.08 -2.27
N PRO A 351 21.91 -7.18 -2.11
CA PRO A 351 22.83 -7.61 -3.17
C PRO A 351 22.63 -9.07 -3.56
N GLY A 352 22.89 -9.39 -4.83
CA GLY A 352 22.67 -10.73 -5.36
C GLY A 352 21.19 -11.15 -5.34
N TYR A 353 20.27 -10.19 -5.25
CA TYR A 353 18.84 -10.45 -5.43
C TYR A 353 18.56 -10.81 -6.90
N SER A 354 17.93 -11.95 -7.13
CA SER A 354 17.38 -12.35 -8.42
C SER A 354 15.86 -12.46 -8.30
N MET A 355 15.12 -11.74 -9.14
CA MET A 355 13.66 -11.82 -9.18
C MET A 355 13.22 -13.23 -9.59
N THR A 356 13.87 -13.84 -10.58
CA THR A 356 13.54 -15.21 -11.04
C THR A 356 13.71 -16.24 -9.93
N GLU A 357 14.74 -16.12 -9.09
CA GLU A 357 14.92 -16.98 -7.92
C GLU A 357 13.83 -16.75 -6.86
N ASP A 358 13.48 -15.49 -6.57
CA ASP A 358 12.44 -15.15 -5.59
C ASP A 358 11.06 -15.71 -5.99
N LEU A 359 10.65 -15.48 -7.24
CA LEU A 359 9.41 -16.02 -7.82
C LEU A 359 9.40 -17.56 -7.86
N THR A 360 10.54 -18.18 -8.19
CA THR A 360 10.67 -19.65 -8.22
C THR A 360 10.61 -20.25 -6.81
N GLU A 361 11.21 -19.59 -5.81
CA GLU A 361 11.09 -19.98 -4.41
C GLU A 361 9.64 -19.84 -3.93
N ALA A 362 8.92 -18.78 -4.31
CA ALA A 362 7.49 -18.63 -3.98
C ALA A 362 6.65 -19.81 -4.49
N ARG A 363 6.82 -20.18 -5.77
CA ARG A 363 6.24 -21.40 -6.36
C ARG A 363 6.60 -22.64 -5.55
N ARG A 364 7.87 -22.80 -5.16
CA ARG A 364 8.34 -23.93 -4.36
C ARG A 364 7.61 -24.02 -3.00
N ILE A 365 7.42 -22.90 -2.30
CA ILE A 365 6.65 -22.86 -1.04
C ILE A 365 5.21 -23.29 -1.25
N ILE A 366 4.56 -22.82 -2.32
CA ILE A 366 3.19 -23.21 -2.68
C ILE A 366 3.13 -24.72 -2.94
N HIS A 367 4.01 -25.24 -3.80
CA HIS A 367 4.06 -26.66 -4.15
C HIS A 367 4.34 -27.56 -2.94
N GLU A 368 5.31 -27.21 -2.11
CA GLU A 368 5.68 -27.98 -0.91
C GLU A 368 4.54 -28.00 0.12
N THR A 369 3.85 -26.86 0.30
CA THR A 369 2.68 -26.77 1.19
C THR A 369 1.56 -27.68 0.70
N LEU A 370 1.10 -27.50 -0.55
CA LEU A 370 0.01 -28.29 -1.14
C LEU A 370 0.34 -29.79 -1.16
N SER A 371 1.59 -30.16 -1.48
CA SER A 371 2.03 -31.56 -1.46
C SER A 371 2.05 -32.15 -0.06
N SER A 372 2.51 -31.39 0.94
CA SER A 372 2.54 -31.82 2.34
C SER A 372 1.14 -32.04 2.88
N CYS A 373 0.18 -31.16 2.55
CA CYS A 373 -1.22 -31.33 2.91
C CYS A 373 -1.79 -32.65 2.39
N LYS A 374 -1.57 -32.93 1.10
CA LYS A 374 -2.03 -34.16 0.44
C LYS A 374 -1.35 -35.41 1.01
N ALA A 375 -0.07 -35.33 1.37
CA ALA A 375 0.67 -36.42 2.01
C ALA A 375 0.20 -36.73 3.44
N ASP A 376 -0.18 -35.70 4.22
CA ASP A 376 -0.77 -35.84 5.57
C ASP A 376 -2.27 -36.22 5.53
N GLY A 377 -2.86 -36.36 4.33
CA GLY A 377 -4.27 -36.74 4.13
C GLY A 377 -5.28 -35.63 4.39
N ARG A 378 -4.85 -34.37 4.43
CA ARG A 378 -5.72 -33.20 4.69
C ARG A 378 -6.56 -32.85 3.47
N THR A 379 -7.83 -32.54 3.71
CA THR A 379 -8.78 -32.26 2.63
C THR A 379 -9.22 -30.80 2.55
N ARG A 380 -8.82 -29.93 3.50
CA ARG A 380 -9.24 -28.53 3.59
C ARG A 380 -8.06 -27.55 3.56
N LEU A 381 -8.26 -26.36 3.00
CA LEU A 381 -7.26 -25.31 2.92
C LEU A 381 -7.83 -23.95 3.33
N ILE A 382 -7.20 -23.31 4.31
CA ILE A 382 -7.33 -21.87 4.55
C ILE A 382 -6.24 -21.17 3.74
N VAL A 383 -6.62 -20.18 2.94
CA VAL A 383 -5.69 -19.22 2.34
C VAL A 383 -5.79 -17.93 3.15
N ASP A 384 -4.77 -17.62 3.95
CA ASP A 384 -4.75 -16.44 4.81
C ASP A 384 -4.11 -15.26 4.08
N MET A 385 -4.93 -14.24 3.84
CA MET A 385 -4.62 -12.96 3.18
C MET A 385 -4.77 -11.78 4.16
N SER A 386 -4.82 -12.05 5.47
CA SER A 386 -4.93 -11.00 6.49
C SER A 386 -3.76 -10.01 6.40
N ALA A 387 -4.07 -8.72 6.34
CA ALA A 387 -3.11 -7.62 6.18
C ALA A 387 -2.27 -7.64 4.89
N ASN A 388 -2.69 -8.34 3.83
CA ASN A 388 -1.96 -8.38 2.56
C ASN A 388 -2.14 -7.09 1.74
N ASP A 389 -1.03 -6.38 1.48
CA ASP A 389 -0.96 -5.08 0.80
C ASP A 389 -0.78 -5.19 -0.71
N GLY A 390 -0.83 -6.42 -1.25
CA GLY A 390 -0.55 -6.68 -2.65
C GLY A 390 0.94 -6.72 -2.93
N GLY A 391 1.39 -6.03 -3.97
CA GLY A 391 2.73 -6.18 -4.54
C GLY A 391 2.67 -6.73 -5.96
N TYR A 392 3.53 -7.68 -6.31
CA TYR A 392 3.72 -8.11 -7.70
C TYR A 392 2.60 -9.03 -8.19
N ILE A 393 1.86 -8.57 -9.23
CA ILE A 393 0.60 -9.16 -9.69
C ILE A 393 0.75 -10.64 -10.08
N ASP A 394 1.86 -11.01 -10.73
CA ASP A 394 2.09 -12.38 -11.18
C ASP A 394 2.26 -13.40 -10.05
N LEU A 395 2.61 -12.99 -8.82
CA LEU A 395 2.56 -13.90 -7.66
C LEU A 395 1.13 -14.19 -7.20
N GLY A 396 0.21 -13.24 -7.37
CA GLY A 396 -1.23 -13.46 -7.17
C GLY A 396 -1.79 -14.44 -8.19
N TYR A 397 -1.45 -14.26 -9.46
CA TYR A 397 -1.82 -15.21 -10.52
C TYR A 397 -1.17 -16.59 -10.33
N GLU A 398 0.10 -16.65 -9.94
CA GLU A 398 0.79 -17.91 -9.63
C GLU A 398 0.07 -18.70 -8.53
N LEU A 399 -0.28 -18.05 -7.41
CA LEU A 399 -1.02 -18.72 -6.35
C LEU A 399 -2.40 -19.20 -6.82
N TYR A 400 -3.13 -18.36 -7.57
CA TYR A 400 -4.42 -18.72 -8.15
C TYR A 400 -4.31 -19.95 -9.06
N ARG A 401 -3.35 -19.96 -9.98
CA ARG A 401 -3.15 -21.04 -10.96
C ARG A 401 -2.65 -22.33 -10.32
N ASN A 402 -1.96 -22.29 -9.19
CA ASN A 402 -1.63 -23.51 -8.45
C ASN A 402 -2.81 -24.11 -7.67
N LEU A 403 -3.80 -23.29 -7.30
CA LEU A 403 -5.07 -23.76 -6.71
C LEU A 403 -6.09 -24.19 -7.78
N PHE A 404 -6.09 -23.54 -8.94
CA PHE A 404 -7.03 -23.80 -10.04
C PHE A 404 -6.30 -23.89 -11.41
N PRO A 405 -5.54 -24.97 -11.67
CA PRO A 405 -4.62 -25.05 -12.82
C PRO A 405 -5.29 -24.99 -14.20
N LYS A 406 -6.60 -25.27 -14.27
CA LYS A 406 -7.37 -25.34 -15.52
C LYS A 406 -8.47 -24.27 -15.63
N ALA A 407 -8.59 -23.38 -14.65
CA ALA A 407 -9.64 -22.35 -14.61
C ALA A 407 -9.36 -21.16 -15.53
N LYS A 408 -10.42 -20.41 -15.88
CA LYS A 408 -10.32 -19.06 -16.46
C LYS A 408 -9.62 -18.14 -15.46
N MET A 409 -8.84 -17.19 -15.97
CA MET A 409 -8.22 -16.13 -15.17
C MET A 409 -8.65 -14.78 -15.76
N TRP A 410 -9.75 -14.22 -15.26
CA TRP A 410 -10.24 -12.93 -15.72
C TRP A 410 -9.31 -11.80 -15.24
N THR A 411 -9.01 -10.87 -16.15
CA THR A 411 -8.06 -9.77 -15.90
C THR A 411 -8.55 -8.44 -16.50
N GLY A 412 -9.87 -8.32 -16.66
CA GLY A 412 -10.52 -7.15 -17.26
C GLY A 412 -10.19 -5.85 -16.53
N SER A 413 -9.78 -4.84 -17.28
CA SER A 413 -9.48 -3.50 -16.76
C SER A 413 -9.72 -2.40 -17.80
N ARG A 414 -9.87 -1.15 -17.37
CA ARG A 414 -9.92 0.03 -18.25
C ARG A 414 -8.95 1.10 -17.78
N ILE A 415 -8.51 1.95 -18.70
CA ILE A 415 -7.83 3.22 -18.39
C ILE A 415 -8.81 4.37 -18.57
N ARG A 416 -8.74 5.36 -17.69
CA ARG A 416 -9.51 6.60 -17.85
C ARG A 416 -9.02 7.37 -19.08
N ALA A 417 -9.95 7.81 -19.90
CA ALA A 417 -9.69 8.63 -21.07
C ALA A 417 -9.58 10.11 -20.67
N HIS A 418 -8.45 10.73 -21.00
CA HIS A 418 -8.20 12.17 -20.78
C HIS A 418 -7.10 12.66 -21.75
N PRO A 419 -6.99 13.98 -22.02
CA PRO A 419 -6.17 14.52 -23.11
C PRO A 419 -4.69 14.13 -23.10
N ALA A 420 -4.10 13.98 -21.92
CA ALA A 420 -2.70 13.56 -21.78
C ALA A 420 -2.51 12.06 -22.07
N ALA A 421 -3.46 11.20 -21.69
CA ALA A 421 -3.45 9.79 -22.08
C ALA A 421 -3.71 9.62 -23.60
N ASP A 422 -4.60 10.42 -24.17
CA ASP A 422 -4.87 10.41 -25.62
C ASP A 422 -3.64 10.77 -26.45
N LEU A 423 -2.94 11.84 -26.07
CA LEU A 423 -1.70 12.25 -26.71
C LEU A 423 -0.62 11.17 -26.60
N LEU A 424 -0.47 10.56 -25.42
CA LEU A 424 0.49 9.48 -25.17
C LEU A 424 0.22 8.27 -26.08
N GLY A 425 -1.02 7.81 -26.14
CA GLY A 425 -1.41 6.68 -26.98
C GLY A 425 -1.33 6.99 -28.48
N SER A 426 -1.88 8.13 -28.91
CA SER A 426 -1.86 8.56 -30.32
C SER A 426 -0.46 8.67 -30.91
N LEU A 427 0.55 8.99 -30.09
CA LEU A 427 1.95 9.08 -30.51
C LEU A 427 2.70 7.75 -30.45
N LEU A 428 2.49 6.95 -29.40
CA LEU A 428 3.35 5.82 -29.07
C LEU A 428 2.74 4.43 -29.32
N TYR A 429 1.42 4.31 -29.49
CA TYR A 429 0.73 3.01 -29.57
C TYR A 429 1.10 2.15 -30.80
N ASP A 430 1.61 2.75 -31.89
CA ASP A 430 2.07 1.99 -33.07
C ASP A 430 3.61 2.02 -33.24
N THR A 431 4.37 2.19 -32.16
CA THR A 431 5.84 2.31 -32.19
C THR A 431 6.50 1.14 -31.46
N ALA A 432 7.72 0.74 -31.83
CA ALA A 432 8.44 -0.28 -31.05
C ALA A 432 8.79 0.22 -29.63
N ALA A 433 8.81 1.54 -29.42
CA ALA A 433 8.90 2.17 -28.10
C ALA A 433 7.63 2.02 -27.26
N GLN A 434 6.53 1.49 -27.79
CA GLN A 434 5.28 1.25 -27.04
C GLN A 434 5.52 0.42 -25.78
N GLU A 435 6.27 -0.68 -25.85
CA GLU A 435 6.53 -1.53 -24.68
C GLU A 435 7.27 -0.77 -23.56
N ILE A 436 8.27 0.02 -23.95
CA ILE A 436 9.14 0.81 -23.07
C ILE A 436 8.41 2.04 -22.48
N ALA A 437 7.68 2.77 -23.33
CA ALA A 437 7.12 4.08 -23.01
C ALA A 437 5.64 4.06 -22.61
N THR A 438 5.00 2.89 -22.57
CA THR A 438 3.59 2.77 -22.17
C THR A 438 3.34 1.74 -21.06
N ALA A 439 4.40 1.06 -20.60
CA ALA A 439 4.38 0.07 -19.51
C ALA A 439 3.20 -0.91 -19.61
N GLY A 440 3.00 -1.45 -20.82
CA GLY A 440 1.98 -2.45 -21.10
C GLY A 440 0.62 -1.90 -21.60
N LEU A 441 0.57 -0.90 -22.49
CA LEU A 441 -0.65 -0.72 -23.33
C LEU A 441 -0.87 -1.87 -24.33
N LEU A 442 0.14 -2.70 -24.58
CA LEU A 442 0.01 -3.97 -25.33
C LEU A 442 -0.68 -5.04 -24.48
N GLN A 443 -1.99 -4.88 -24.33
CA GLN A 443 -2.90 -5.87 -23.76
C GLN A 443 -3.80 -6.45 -24.85
N LEU A 444 -4.53 -7.49 -24.48
CA LEU A 444 -5.46 -8.17 -25.38
C LEU A 444 -6.86 -7.58 -25.21
N ASP A 445 -7.63 -7.51 -26.29
CA ASP A 445 -9.09 -7.46 -26.21
C ASP A 445 -9.57 -8.79 -25.59
N PRO A 446 -10.31 -8.79 -24.46
CA PRO A 446 -10.82 -10.00 -23.82
C PRO A 446 -11.76 -10.82 -24.71
N THR A 447 -12.37 -10.20 -25.72
CA THR A 447 -13.33 -10.83 -26.65
C THR A 447 -12.61 -11.67 -27.71
N THR A 448 -11.53 -11.15 -28.29
CA THR A 448 -10.79 -11.82 -29.37
C THR A 448 -9.53 -12.54 -28.89
N GLY A 449 -8.99 -12.19 -27.72
CA GLY A 449 -7.70 -12.69 -27.22
C GLY A 449 -6.50 -12.18 -28.01
N ALA A 450 -6.66 -11.09 -28.77
CA ALA A 450 -5.63 -10.48 -29.60
C ALA A 450 -5.44 -8.99 -29.24
N PRO A 451 -4.28 -8.37 -29.52
CA PRO A 451 -4.10 -6.93 -29.32
C PRO A 451 -5.05 -6.08 -30.18
N TYR A 452 -5.45 -4.91 -29.65
CA TYR A 452 -6.17 -3.90 -30.43
C TYR A 452 -5.31 -3.37 -31.59
N LYS A 453 -5.91 -3.17 -32.76
CA LYS A 453 -5.19 -2.85 -34.02
C LYS A 453 -4.71 -1.42 -34.11
N THR A 454 -5.38 -0.49 -33.44
CA THR A 454 -5.06 0.94 -33.43
C THR A 454 -5.35 1.52 -32.04
N TRP A 455 -4.77 2.68 -31.73
CA TRP A 455 -5.10 3.41 -30.51
C TRP A 455 -6.60 3.70 -30.38
N GLY A 456 -7.25 4.12 -31.46
CA GLY A 456 -8.68 4.43 -31.47
C GLY A 456 -9.59 3.23 -31.19
N ASP A 457 -9.17 2.02 -31.59
CA ASP A 457 -9.91 0.79 -31.25
C ASP A 457 -9.85 0.47 -29.74
N LEU A 458 -8.80 0.92 -29.04
CA LEU A 458 -8.64 0.73 -27.59
C LEU A 458 -9.22 1.90 -26.78
N TYR A 459 -8.87 3.14 -27.13
CA TYR A 459 -9.07 4.31 -26.28
C TYR A 459 -10.53 4.65 -26.00
N GLY A 460 -11.45 4.26 -26.88
CA GLY A 460 -12.83 4.74 -26.82
C GLY A 460 -12.86 6.27 -27.06
N PRO A 461 -13.52 7.07 -26.21
CA PRO A 461 -14.10 6.70 -24.93
C PRO A 461 -15.42 5.93 -25.06
N VAL A 462 -15.67 5.03 -24.11
CA VAL A 462 -17.01 4.51 -23.81
C VAL A 462 -17.51 5.11 -22.50
N SER A 463 -18.80 5.46 -22.47
CA SER A 463 -19.45 5.98 -21.27
C SER A 463 -20.01 4.83 -20.42
N VAL A 464 -19.46 4.69 -19.22
CA VAL A 464 -19.79 3.66 -18.22
C VAL A 464 -20.56 4.29 -17.05
N THR A 465 -20.99 3.51 -16.06
CA THR A 465 -21.85 4.03 -14.99
C THR A 465 -21.03 4.76 -13.92
N GLY A 466 -20.92 6.09 -14.05
CA GLY A 466 -20.27 6.97 -13.07
C GLY A 466 -19.00 7.67 -13.58
N ASP A 467 -18.52 7.32 -14.77
CA ASP A 467 -17.53 8.10 -15.53
C ASP A 467 -17.89 8.06 -17.03
N GLU A 468 -17.78 9.20 -17.71
CA GLU A 468 -18.20 9.33 -19.11
C GLU A 468 -17.06 8.95 -20.09
N MET A 469 -15.83 8.79 -19.57
CA MET A 469 -14.58 8.78 -20.33
C MET A 469 -13.65 7.61 -19.89
N GLU A 470 -13.93 6.38 -20.33
CA GLU A 470 -13.09 5.20 -20.08
C GLU A 470 -12.76 4.45 -21.38
N SER A 471 -11.66 3.68 -21.38
CA SER A 471 -11.24 2.86 -22.54
C SER A 471 -12.15 1.66 -22.79
N ASN A 472 -11.99 1.03 -23.95
CA ASN A 472 -12.44 -0.36 -24.14
C ASN A 472 -11.70 -1.31 -23.16
N MET A 473 -12.31 -2.46 -22.89
CA MET A 473 -11.83 -3.40 -21.87
C MET A 473 -10.50 -4.06 -22.28
N LEU A 474 -9.50 -3.98 -21.41
CA LEU A 474 -8.17 -4.58 -21.54
C LEU A 474 -8.08 -5.89 -20.75
N ALA A 475 -7.38 -6.89 -21.28
CA ALA A 475 -7.04 -8.14 -20.58
C ALA A 475 -5.53 -8.42 -20.61
N ALA A 476 -5.00 -8.93 -19.49
CA ALA A 476 -3.57 -9.14 -19.30
C ALA A 476 -2.97 -10.12 -20.32
N ASN A 477 -2.01 -9.67 -21.12
CA ASN A 477 -1.24 -10.57 -21.98
C ASN A 477 -0.29 -11.43 -21.12
N LYS A 478 -0.55 -12.74 -21.08
CA LYS A 478 0.25 -13.74 -20.35
C LYS A 478 0.81 -14.84 -21.27
N SER A 479 0.94 -14.56 -22.56
CA SER A 479 1.48 -15.52 -23.55
C SER A 479 3.01 -15.68 -23.53
N GLY A 480 3.71 -14.91 -22.69
CA GLY A 480 5.17 -14.86 -22.65
C GLY A 480 5.77 -14.87 -21.23
N PRO A 481 7.10 -14.84 -21.13
CA PRO A 481 7.82 -14.76 -19.86
C PRO A 481 7.49 -13.47 -19.09
N VAL A 482 7.37 -13.59 -17.77
CA VAL A 482 7.09 -12.48 -16.84
C VAL A 482 8.24 -11.47 -16.88
N ASP A 483 7.94 -10.23 -17.30
CA ASP A 483 8.90 -9.14 -17.55
C ASP A 483 10.16 -9.57 -18.35
N GLY A 484 10.03 -10.50 -19.30
CA GLY A 484 11.16 -10.99 -20.10
C GLY A 484 12.20 -11.83 -19.33
N LYS A 485 11.91 -12.17 -18.07
CA LYS A 485 12.68 -13.07 -17.18
C LYS A 485 12.19 -14.51 -17.38
N GLU A 486 13.05 -15.52 -17.20
CA GLU A 486 12.69 -16.95 -17.44
C GLU A 486 11.76 -17.55 -16.34
N PHE A 487 10.64 -16.89 -16.08
CA PHE A 487 9.56 -17.35 -15.23
C PHE A 487 8.24 -17.15 -15.98
N TYR A 488 7.43 -18.19 -16.07
CA TYR A 488 6.07 -18.16 -16.61
C TYR A 488 5.11 -18.44 -15.46
N VAL A 489 3.97 -17.75 -15.39
CA VAL A 489 2.89 -18.11 -14.46
C VAL A 489 2.36 -19.50 -14.82
N THR A 490 2.02 -20.33 -13.82
CA THR A 490 1.54 -21.70 -14.06
C THR A 490 0.37 -21.76 -15.03
N GLY A 491 0.52 -22.62 -16.03
CA GLY A 491 -0.41 -22.82 -17.15
C GLY A 491 -0.27 -21.85 -18.31
N PHE A 492 0.79 -21.05 -18.34
CA PHE A 492 1.15 -20.17 -19.45
C PHE A 492 2.50 -20.52 -20.09
N ALA A 493 3.26 -21.47 -19.54
CA ALA A 493 4.52 -21.87 -20.16
C ALA A 493 4.28 -22.75 -21.42
N PRO A 494 5.13 -22.65 -22.46
CA PRO A 494 4.99 -23.49 -23.66
C PRO A 494 5.06 -24.99 -23.34
N ASN A 495 4.06 -25.75 -23.77
CA ASN A 495 3.93 -27.20 -23.55
C ASN A 495 3.82 -27.63 -22.06
N GLU A 496 3.39 -26.75 -21.17
CA GLU A 496 3.25 -27.07 -19.74
C GLU A 496 2.19 -28.16 -19.48
N VAL A 497 2.56 -29.16 -18.67
CA VAL A 497 1.61 -30.19 -18.19
C VAL A 497 1.02 -29.74 -16.86
N LEU A 498 -0.20 -29.23 -16.93
CA LEU A 498 -0.94 -28.73 -15.77
C LEU A 498 -1.28 -29.84 -14.76
N PRO A 499 -1.02 -29.63 -13.45
CA PRO A 499 -1.42 -30.58 -12.42
C PRO A 499 -2.94 -30.65 -12.25
N GLU A 500 -3.42 -31.68 -11.54
CA GLU A 500 -4.80 -31.70 -11.05
C GLU A 500 -4.97 -30.72 -9.89
N GLN A 501 -6.17 -30.15 -9.79
CA GLN A 501 -6.57 -29.23 -8.74
C GLN A 501 -6.35 -29.87 -7.34
N PRO A 502 -5.58 -29.23 -6.43
CA PRO A 502 -5.15 -29.84 -5.16
C PRO A 502 -6.29 -30.04 -4.15
N PHE A 503 -7.25 -29.12 -4.13
CA PHE A 503 -8.42 -29.12 -3.26
C PHE A 503 -9.65 -28.73 -4.06
N LYS A 504 -10.80 -29.35 -3.79
CA LYS A 504 -12.05 -28.89 -4.36
C LYS A 504 -12.40 -27.48 -3.85
N THR A 505 -13.12 -26.69 -4.66
CA THR A 505 -13.56 -25.33 -4.31
C THR A 505 -14.23 -25.25 -2.93
N GLU A 506 -15.17 -26.14 -2.62
CA GLU A 506 -15.90 -26.11 -1.35
C GLU A 506 -15.00 -26.33 -0.12
N ASN A 507 -13.83 -26.92 -0.34
CA ASN A 507 -12.81 -27.21 0.68
C ASN A 507 -11.73 -26.13 0.80
N ILE A 508 -11.83 -25.03 0.05
CA ILE A 508 -10.97 -23.86 0.21
C ILE A 508 -11.79 -22.73 0.88
N VAL A 509 -11.14 -21.94 1.73
CA VAL A 509 -11.68 -20.68 2.26
C VAL A 509 -10.59 -19.61 2.26
N VAL A 510 -10.93 -18.38 1.87
CA VAL A 510 -10.01 -17.23 2.01
C VAL A 510 -10.31 -16.50 3.32
N LEU A 511 -9.29 -16.32 4.16
CA LEU A 511 -9.36 -15.51 5.39
C LEU A 511 -8.77 -14.13 5.12
N THR A 512 -9.48 -13.08 5.51
CA THR A 512 -8.96 -11.71 5.49
C THR A 512 -9.39 -10.95 6.75
N ASN A 513 -8.77 -9.79 6.99
CA ASN A 513 -9.24 -8.77 7.93
C ASN A 513 -9.68 -7.48 7.21
N GLY A 514 -10.11 -7.60 5.95
CA GLY A 514 -10.44 -6.48 5.06
C GLY A 514 -9.23 -5.71 4.52
N ILE A 515 -8.08 -5.74 5.19
CA ILE A 515 -6.82 -5.14 4.71
C ILE A 515 -6.23 -6.08 3.64
N CYS A 516 -6.76 -5.93 2.42
CA CYS A 516 -6.41 -6.66 1.22
C CYS A 516 -6.36 -5.62 0.08
N ILE A 517 -5.17 -5.33 -0.44
CA ILE A 517 -4.89 -4.20 -1.36
C ILE A 517 -4.25 -4.72 -2.66
N SER A 518 -4.46 -4.03 -3.79
CA SER A 518 -3.79 -4.29 -5.08
C SER A 518 -3.85 -5.77 -5.48
N THR A 519 -2.73 -6.45 -5.72
CA THR A 519 -2.65 -7.88 -6.07
C THR A 519 -3.46 -8.81 -5.15
N CYS A 520 -3.63 -8.48 -3.86
CA CYS A 520 -4.51 -9.25 -2.97
C CYS A 520 -5.97 -9.20 -3.44
N THR A 521 -6.45 -8.07 -3.95
CA THR A 521 -7.83 -7.89 -4.43
C THR A 521 -8.07 -8.66 -5.73
N ILE A 522 -7.06 -8.71 -6.60
CA ILE A 522 -7.06 -9.50 -7.84
C ILE A 522 -7.16 -11.00 -7.48
N PHE A 523 -6.26 -11.50 -6.62
CA PHE A 523 -6.30 -12.89 -6.16
C PHE A 523 -7.64 -13.22 -5.48
N THR A 524 -8.05 -12.45 -4.49
CA THR A 524 -9.28 -12.72 -3.71
C THR A 524 -10.52 -12.63 -4.61
N GLY A 525 -10.53 -11.69 -5.56
CA GLY A 525 -11.57 -11.57 -6.58
C GLY A 525 -11.64 -12.78 -7.52
N LEU A 526 -10.51 -13.29 -8.01
CA LEU A 526 -10.45 -14.54 -8.80
C LEU A 526 -10.97 -15.74 -7.99
N MET A 527 -10.58 -15.85 -6.72
CA MET A 527 -11.05 -16.90 -5.83
C MET A 527 -12.57 -16.82 -5.61
N GLN A 528 -13.09 -15.64 -5.29
CA GLN A 528 -14.50 -15.43 -4.93
C GLN A 528 -15.43 -15.43 -6.15
N ARG A 529 -15.15 -14.60 -7.17
CA ARG A 529 -16.04 -14.39 -8.34
C ARG A 529 -15.92 -15.49 -9.38
N GLU A 530 -14.70 -15.84 -9.81
CA GLU A 530 -14.51 -16.81 -10.89
C GLU A 530 -14.70 -18.25 -10.41
N GLN A 531 -14.27 -18.56 -9.18
CA GLN A 531 -14.25 -19.94 -8.67
C GLN A 531 -15.31 -20.22 -7.59
N GLY A 532 -15.96 -19.22 -7.00
CA GLY A 532 -16.94 -19.42 -5.93
C GLY A 532 -16.33 -19.86 -4.59
N VAL A 533 -15.04 -19.57 -4.34
CA VAL A 533 -14.40 -19.84 -3.06
C VAL A 533 -14.96 -18.89 -1.99
N ARG A 534 -15.41 -19.48 -0.89
CA ARG A 534 -16.04 -18.76 0.22
C ARG A 534 -14.99 -17.96 0.99
N THR A 535 -15.39 -16.80 1.52
CA THR A 535 -14.50 -15.87 2.22
C THR A 535 -14.97 -15.62 3.67
N ILE A 536 -14.02 -15.44 4.58
CA ILE A 536 -14.25 -15.05 5.97
C ILE A 536 -13.48 -13.77 6.27
N ALA A 537 -14.20 -12.72 6.69
CA ALA A 537 -13.62 -11.48 7.21
C ALA A 537 -13.57 -11.51 8.75
N VAL A 538 -12.47 -11.06 9.36
CA VAL A 538 -12.34 -10.92 10.82
C VAL A 538 -12.18 -9.46 11.26
N GLY A 539 -12.89 -9.08 12.32
CA GLY A 539 -12.80 -7.76 12.97
C GLY A 539 -13.85 -6.76 12.48
N GLY A 540 -13.41 -5.53 12.24
CA GLY A 540 -14.23 -4.36 11.88
C GLY A 540 -14.93 -3.69 13.06
N ARG A 541 -15.73 -2.67 12.76
CA ARG A 541 -16.49 -1.85 13.73
C ARG A 541 -17.45 -2.74 14.53
N PRO A 542 -17.80 -2.39 15.79
CA PRO A 542 -18.69 -3.19 16.64
C PRO A 542 -20.16 -3.12 16.17
N LEU A 543 -20.46 -3.78 15.05
CA LEU A 543 -21.76 -3.84 14.39
C LEU A 543 -22.10 -5.30 14.02
N HIS A 544 -23.35 -5.71 14.23
CA HIS A 544 -23.89 -6.96 13.68
C HIS A 544 -24.31 -6.75 12.22
N THR A 545 -23.32 -6.53 11.35
CA THR A 545 -23.48 -6.43 9.90
C THR A 545 -22.37 -7.23 9.22
N PRO A 546 -22.52 -7.61 7.94
CA PRO A 546 -21.43 -8.15 7.15
C PRO A 546 -20.26 -7.15 7.05
N MET A 547 -19.13 -7.64 6.56
CA MET A 547 -17.89 -6.90 6.28
C MET A 547 -17.32 -7.44 4.97
N GLN A 548 -16.68 -6.60 4.15
CA GLN A 548 -16.06 -7.07 2.91
C GLN A 548 -14.80 -7.89 3.18
N ALA A 549 -14.57 -8.91 2.35
CA ALA A 549 -13.29 -9.63 2.34
C ALA A 549 -12.16 -8.73 1.79
N VAL A 550 -12.50 -7.80 0.90
CA VAL A 550 -11.58 -6.85 0.28
C VAL A 550 -12.00 -5.43 0.61
N GLY A 551 -11.16 -4.71 1.34
CA GLY A 551 -11.39 -3.32 1.73
C GLY A 551 -10.28 -2.35 1.35
N GLY A 552 -9.28 -2.78 0.57
CA GLY A 552 -8.26 -1.91 -0.03
C GLY A 552 -8.47 -1.67 -1.51
N SER A 553 -7.61 -0.83 -2.12
CA SER A 553 -7.66 -0.47 -3.55
C SER A 553 -7.73 -1.67 -4.47
N LYS A 554 -8.75 -1.68 -5.33
CA LYS A 554 -9.00 -2.72 -6.34
C LYS A 554 -8.48 -2.34 -7.74
N GLY A 555 -7.43 -1.53 -7.79
CA GLY A 555 -6.69 -1.20 -9.02
C GLY A 555 -5.85 -2.36 -9.55
N SER A 556 -5.79 -2.52 -10.88
CA SER A 556 -5.00 -3.55 -11.58
C SER A 556 -3.65 -3.05 -12.09
N GLN A 557 -3.35 -1.75 -12.03
CA GLN A 557 -2.01 -1.21 -12.29
C GLN A 557 -1.79 0.14 -11.60
N VAL A 558 -0.63 0.30 -10.97
CA VAL A 558 -0.13 1.59 -10.47
C VAL A 558 0.77 2.22 -11.53
N ALA A 559 0.65 3.53 -11.75
CA ALA A 559 1.71 4.30 -12.39
C ALA A 559 2.37 5.20 -11.34
N MET A 560 3.70 5.11 -11.23
CA MET A 560 4.46 6.05 -10.40
C MET A 560 4.68 7.35 -11.19
N PRO A 561 4.78 8.52 -10.54
CA PRO A 561 5.06 9.77 -11.25
C PRO A 561 6.38 9.73 -12.03
N ALA A 562 7.35 8.91 -11.60
CA ALA A 562 8.56 8.65 -12.38
C ALA A 562 8.27 8.03 -13.75
N ASN A 563 7.29 7.13 -13.86
CA ASN A 563 6.86 6.55 -15.14
C ASN A 563 6.19 7.63 -16.01
N ILE A 564 5.23 8.37 -15.46
CA ILE A 564 4.52 9.45 -16.18
C ILE A 564 5.53 10.50 -16.67
N ARG A 565 6.46 10.94 -15.82
CA ARG A 565 7.54 11.88 -16.18
C ARG A 565 8.45 11.32 -17.27
N GLN A 566 8.76 10.03 -17.25
CA GLN A 566 9.54 9.35 -18.30
C GLN A 566 8.77 9.32 -19.63
N TRP A 567 7.48 9.00 -19.61
CA TRP A 567 6.62 8.98 -20.81
C TRP A 567 6.54 10.37 -21.47
N PHE A 568 6.29 11.42 -20.69
CA PHE A 568 6.27 12.80 -21.22
C PHE A 568 7.67 13.31 -21.56
N GLY A 569 8.71 12.87 -20.83
CA GLY A 569 10.11 13.15 -21.16
C GLY A 569 10.59 12.48 -22.44
N TYR A 570 9.91 11.45 -22.94
CA TYR A 570 10.14 10.91 -24.27
C TYR A 570 9.49 11.76 -25.37
N ILE A 571 8.29 12.30 -25.12
CA ILE A 571 7.52 13.07 -26.12
C ILE A 571 8.01 14.54 -26.25
N LEU A 572 8.43 15.16 -25.14
CA LEU A 572 8.61 16.62 -25.02
C LEU A 572 10.06 17.12 -24.89
N ASN A 573 11.08 16.24 -24.85
CA ASN A 573 12.49 16.64 -24.70
C ASN A 573 13.25 16.86 -26.03
N ALA A 574 13.80 18.08 -26.17
CA ALA A 574 14.29 18.65 -27.43
C ALA A 574 15.37 17.82 -28.17
N ASP A 575 16.20 17.08 -27.44
CA ASP A 575 17.30 16.29 -28.01
C ASP A 575 16.83 15.02 -28.76
N ARG A 576 15.52 14.72 -28.74
CA ARG A 576 14.89 13.56 -29.42
C ARG A 576 13.83 13.99 -30.46
N GLY A 577 14.04 15.12 -31.13
CA GLY A 577 13.23 15.59 -32.25
C GLY A 577 11.98 16.41 -31.90
N ASN A 578 11.39 16.19 -30.71
CA ASN A 578 10.28 16.95 -30.12
C ASN A 578 8.92 16.97 -30.83
N VAL A 579 7.89 16.41 -30.18
CA VAL A 579 6.51 16.78 -30.50
C VAL A 579 6.27 18.20 -30.02
N THR A 580 6.00 19.12 -30.94
CA THR A 580 5.77 20.53 -30.62
C THR A 580 4.30 20.76 -30.32
N ILE A 581 3.97 21.08 -29.07
CA ILE A 581 2.60 21.45 -28.67
C ILE A 581 2.31 22.90 -29.08
N LYS A 582 1.34 23.11 -29.97
CA LYS A 582 0.85 24.43 -30.40
C LYS A 582 -0.28 24.94 -29.52
N SER A 583 -1.18 24.06 -29.11
CA SER A 583 -2.35 24.41 -28.29
C SER A 583 -1.92 24.73 -26.86
N LYS A 584 -2.21 25.97 -26.42
CA LYS A 584 -1.95 26.40 -25.04
C LYS A 584 -2.86 25.71 -24.02
N GLU A 585 -4.05 25.33 -24.45
CA GLU A 585 -5.02 24.61 -23.61
C GLU A 585 -4.54 23.17 -23.41
N LEU A 586 -4.11 22.48 -24.48
CA LEU A 586 -3.48 21.17 -24.36
C LEU A 586 -2.22 21.23 -23.48
N ALA A 587 -1.34 22.21 -23.71
CA ALA A 587 -0.09 22.36 -22.95
C ALA A 587 -0.30 22.51 -21.43
N ALA A 588 -1.42 23.10 -20.99
CA ALA A 588 -1.77 23.22 -19.58
C ALA A 588 -2.29 21.91 -18.94
N LEU A 589 -2.64 20.92 -19.78
CA LEU A 589 -3.19 19.62 -19.39
C LEU A 589 -2.13 18.49 -19.39
N LEU A 590 -0.90 18.76 -19.84
CA LEU A 590 0.15 17.75 -19.91
C LEU A 590 1.04 17.74 -18.65
N PRO A 591 1.43 16.55 -18.12
CA PRO A 591 2.48 16.44 -17.12
C PRO A 591 3.79 17.06 -17.58
N SER A 592 4.39 17.90 -16.73
CA SER A 592 5.74 18.39 -16.98
C SER A 592 6.76 17.25 -16.85
N PRO A 593 7.69 17.08 -17.82
CA PRO A 593 8.79 16.12 -17.72
C PRO A 593 9.89 16.58 -16.74
N ASP A 594 9.84 17.83 -16.25
CA ASP A 594 10.81 18.38 -15.33
C ASP A 594 10.64 17.86 -13.89
N LEU A 595 11.60 18.21 -13.02
CA LEU A 595 11.46 18.01 -11.57
C LEU A 595 10.39 18.95 -10.99
N PRO A 596 9.66 18.54 -9.93
CA PRO A 596 8.72 19.41 -9.26
C PRO A 596 9.42 20.63 -8.61
N PRO A 597 8.71 21.76 -8.43
CA PRO A 597 9.29 22.98 -7.86
C PRO A 597 9.57 22.88 -6.36
N LEU A 598 9.05 21.86 -5.68
CA LEU A 598 9.26 21.53 -4.27
C LEU A 598 9.54 20.03 -4.10
N GLU A 599 10.27 19.69 -3.05
CA GLU A 599 10.57 18.31 -2.65
C GLU A 599 9.28 17.55 -2.20
N PRO A 600 9.22 16.21 -2.35
CA PRO A 600 10.28 15.33 -2.86
C PRO A 600 10.41 15.35 -4.39
N ILE A 601 11.59 15.64 -4.93
CA ILE A 601 11.86 15.65 -6.40
C ILE A 601 11.77 14.25 -7.05
N THR A 602 11.89 13.21 -6.22
CA THR A 602 11.65 11.82 -6.60
C THR A 602 10.17 11.48 -6.68
N LEU A 603 9.30 12.32 -6.09
CA LEU A 603 7.88 12.05 -5.85
C LEU A 603 7.64 10.71 -5.11
N ALA A 604 8.60 10.29 -4.28
CA ALA A 604 8.51 9.07 -3.50
C ALA A 604 7.27 9.07 -2.59
N GLY A 605 6.59 7.93 -2.49
CA GLY A 605 5.31 7.83 -1.78
C GLY A 605 4.14 8.54 -2.49
N SER A 606 4.29 8.84 -3.78
CA SER A 606 3.23 9.36 -4.66
C SER A 606 2.96 8.37 -5.79
N GLY A 607 1.72 8.33 -6.28
CA GLY A 607 1.26 7.35 -7.27
C GLY A 607 -0.15 7.66 -7.78
N VAL A 608 -0.56 6.93 -8.82
CA VAL A 608 -1.94 6.86 -9.27
C VAL A 608 -2.35 5.40 -9.53
N ASN A 609 -3.61 5.08 -9.23
CA ASN A 609 -4.29 3.91 -9.74
C ASN A 609 -4.58 4.13 -11.23
N TYR A 610 -3.67 3.66 -12.09
CA TYR A 610 -3.71 3.89 -13.53
C TYR A 610 -4.75 3.01 -14.24
N ARG A 611 -5.08 1.85 -13.67
CA ARG A 611 -6.08 0.92 -14.23
C ARG A 611 -7.07 0.44 -13.20
N ASN A 612 -8.35 0.71 -13.48
CA ASN A 612 -9.48 0.14 -12.78
C ASN A 612 -9.66 -1.34 -13.14
N ALA A 613 -9.79 -2.24 -12.16
CA ALA A 613 -10.15 -3.64 -12.42
C ALA A 613 -11.68 -3.81 -12.48
N TYR A 614 -12.19 -4.56 -13.47
CA TYR A 614 -13.61 -4.82 -13.71
C TYR A 614 -13.96 -6.30 -13.52
N ALA A 615 -15.19 -6.60 -13.14
CA ALA A 615 -15.69 -7.97 -13.02
C ALA A 615 -15.92 -8.61 -14.41
N ASP A 616 -15.95 -9.94 -14.47
CA ASP A 616 -16.35 -10.65 -15.69
C ASP A 616 -17.82 -10.33 -16.00
N GLY A 617 -18.12 -10.01 -17.25
CA GLY A 617 -19.47 -9.57 -17.66
C GLY A 617 -19.78 -8.08 -17.45
N ALA A 618 -18.85 -7.24 -16.97
CA ALA A 618 -18.98 -5.78 -16.88
C ALA A 618 -18.91 -5.09 -18.28
N ASP A 619 -19.96 -5.34 -19.07
CA ASP A 619 -20.38 -4.75 -20.36
C ASP A 619 -21.68 -5.44 -20.87
N SER A 620 -22.15 -6.50 -20.18
CA SER A 620 -23.09 -7.49 -20.75
C SER A 620 -24.57 -7.31 -20.40
N THR A 621 -24.93 -6.34 -19.55
CA THR A 621 -26.31 -6.09 -19.12
C THR A 621 -26.92 -4.91 -19.87
N GLU A 622 -28.13 -5.09 -20.44
CA GLU A 622 -28.89 -3.97 -21.05
C GLU A 622 -29.20 -2.88 -20.01
N ASP A 623 -29.34 -3.28 -18.74
CA ASP A 623 -29.37 -2.41 -17.58
C ASP A 623 -27.93 -2.20 -17.06
N LYS A 624 -27.33 -1.03 -17.31
CA LYS A 624 -25.95 -0.67 -16.93
C LYS A 624 -25.70 -0.53 -15.41
N GLU A 625 -26.53 -1.11 -14.55
CA GLU A 625 -26.53 -0.79 -13.11
C GLU A 625 -25.21 -1.14 -12.38
N ASP A 626 -24.43 -2.10 -12.90
CA ASP A 626 -23.13 -2.54 -12.31
C ASP A 626 -21.92 -2.38 -13.26
N ASP A 627 -22.03 -1.54 -14.30
CA ASP A 627 -20.92 -1.22 -15.23
C ASP A 627 -19.99 -0.16 -14.64
N TYR A 628 -19.29 -0.52 -13.55
CA TYR A 628 -18.28 0.31 -12.88
C TYR A 628 -17.15 -0.54 -12.28
N PRO A 629 -15.98 0.06 -11.95
CA PRO A 629 -14.83 -0.65 -11.41
C PRO A 629 -15.18 -1.42 -10.13
N THR A 630 -14.56 -2.59 -9.95
CA THR A 630 -14.72 -3.42 -8.75
C THR A 630 -14.46 -2.66 -7.45
N GLN A 631 -13.60 -1.61 -7.50
CA GLN A 631 -13.35 -0.60 -6.46
C GLN A 631 -14.63 -0.06 -5.80
N PHE A 632 -15.73 0.04 -6.56
CA PHE A 632 -17.00 0.59 -6.09
C PHE A 632 -18.09 -0.48 -5.86
N LEU A 633 -17.84 -1.76 -6.22
CA LEU A 633 -18.73 -2.89 -5.94
C LEU A 633 -18.62 -3.32 -4.47
N TYR A 634 -19.76 -3.51 -3.80
CA TYR A 634 -19.78 -4.02 -2.43
C TYR A 634 -19.77 -5.55 -2.40
N GLU A 635 -18.67 -6.12 -1.91
CA GLU A 635 -18.43 -7.57 -1.92
C GLU A 635 -18.23 -8.09 -0.50
N ALA A 636 -19.34 -8.38 0.19
CA ALA A 636 -19.31 -8.96 1.53
C ALA A 636 -18.58 -10.30 1.57
N ALA A 637 -17.95 -10.60 2.71
CA ALA A 637 -17.55 -11.96 3.02
C ALA A 637 -18.77 -12.83 3.36
N ASN A 638 -18.74 -14.13 3.03
CA ASN A 638 -19.83 -15.05 3.39
C ASN A 638 -20.02 -15.12 4.91
N CYS A 639 -18.93 -15.01 5.67
CA CYS A 639 -18.94 -14.98 7.12
C CYS A 639 -18.08 -13.86 7.69
N ARG A 640 -18.58 -13.22 8.74
CA ARG A 640 -17.81 -12.32 9.59
C ARG A 640 -17.59 -12.94 10.97
N LEU A 641 -16.38 -12.79 11.49
CA LEU A 641 -16.00 -13.08 12.88
C LEU A 641 -15.44 -11.82 13.54
N PHE A 642 -15.43 -11.77 14.86
CA PHE A 642 -14.64 -10.81 15.64
C PHE A 642 -13.42 -11.50 16.25
N TYR A 643 -12.35 -10.74 16.48
CA TYR A 643 -11.16 -11.29 17.15
C TYR A 643 -11.45 -11.66 18.61
N LYS A 644 -10.78 -12.70 19.11
CA LYS A 644 -10.73 -13.11 20.51
C LYS A 644 -9.38 -12.77 21.13
N ALA A 645 -9.29 -12.73 22.46
CA ALA A 645 -8.04 -12.47 23.17
C ALA A 645 -6.91 -13.48 22.88
N GLU A 646 -7.25 -14.74 22.53
CA GLU A 646 -6.25 -15.73 22.13
C GLU A 646 -5.65 -15.45 20.74
N HIS A 647 -6.39 -14.82 19.83
CA HIS A 647 -5.91 -14.46 18.48
C HIS A 647 -4.77 -13.44 18.55
N MET A 648 -4.76 -12.54 19.53
CA MET A 648 -3.68 -11.55 19.72
C MET A 648 -2.36 -12.17 20.19
N ARG A 649 -2.39 -13.42 20.67
CA ARG A 649 -1.22 -14.16 21.14
C ARG A 649 -0.70 -15.16 20.10
N SER A 650 -1.58 -15.70 19.25
CA SER A 650 -1.21 -16.59 18.15
C SER A 650 -2.27 -16.62 17.05
N MET A 651 -1.84 -16.77 15.79
CA MET A 651 -2.74 -16.95 14.64
C MET A 651 -3.39 -18.34 14.56
N ALA A 652 -2.79 -19.38 15.15
CA ALA A 652 -3.35 -20.74 15.07
C ALA A 652 -4.78 -20.87 15.68
N PRO A 653 -5.08 -20.26 16.85
CA PRO A 653 -6.45 -20.10 17.34
C PRO A 653 -7.44 -19.46 16.35
N LEU A 654 -7.02 -18.42 15.61
CA LEU A 654 -7.88 -17.79 14.59
C LEU A 654 -8.14 -18.75 13.42
N TRP A 655 -7.10 -19.42 12.91
CA TRP A 655 -7.25 -20.42 11.85
C TRP A 655 -8.16 -21.59 12.26
N ARG A 656 -8.10 -22.01 13.53
CA ARG A 656 -8.99 -23.02 14.11
C ARG A 656 -10.45 -22.56 14.13
N ASP A 657 -10.72 -21.31 14.53
CA ASP A 657 -12.06 -20.73 14.51
C ASP A 657 -12.61 -20.56 13.09
N VAL A 658 -11.76 -20.14 12.15
CA VAL A 658 -12.06 -20.02 10.71
C VAL A 658 -12.41 -21.37 10.11
N ALA A 659 -11.62 -22.43 10.39
CA ALA A 659 -11.94 -23.80 9.99
C ALA A 659 -13.24 -24.31 10.62
N ALA A 660 -13.54 -23.87 11.85
CA ALA A 660 -14.77 -24.24 12.54
C ALA A 660 -16.00 -23.56 11.94
N ALA A 661 -15.92 -22.30 11.50
CA ALA A 661 -17.00 -21.63 10.78
C ALA A 661 -17.19 -22.18 9.36
N ALA A 662 -16.09 -22.36 8.62
CA ALA A 662 -16.13 -22.74 7.20
C ALA A 662 -16.72 -24.15 6.95
N TRP A 663 -16.49 -25.09 7.86
CA TRP A 663 -16.75 -26.53 7.63
C TRP A 663 -17.13 -27.34 8.89
N LYS A 664 -17.47 -26.68 10.00
CA LYS A 664 -17.98 -27.29 11.25
C LYS A 664 -19.14 -26.42 11.75
N ASN A 665 -19.73 -26.77 12.89
CA ASN A 665 -20.97 -26.14 13.38
C ASN A 665 -20.73 -24.87 14.22
N ALA A 666 -19.79 -24.00 13.83
CA ALA A 666 -19.55 -22.72 14.52
C ALA A 666 -20.39 -21.59 13.90
N SER A 667 -20.76 -20.61 14.71
CA SER A 667 -21.57 -19.46 14.28
C SER A 667 -20.70 -18.30 13.78
N CYS A 668 -21.26 -17.53 12.86
CA CYS A 668 -20.72 -16.25 12.41
C CYS A 668 -21.52 -15.09 13.05
N VAL A 669 -21.00 -13.87 12.94
CA VAL A 669 -21.76 -12.64 13.25
C VAL A 669 -23.08 -12.64 12.47
N PRO A 670 -24.21 -12.19 13.06
CA PRO A 670 -25.50 -12.12 12.37
C PRO A 670 -25.41 -11.44 10.99
N GLU A 671 -26.27 -11.86 10.08
CA GLU A 671 -26.31 -11.43 8.66
C GLU A 671 -25.18 -11.98 7.76
N SER A 672 -24.24 -12.74 8.33
CA SER A 672 -23.46 -13.74 7.57
C SER A 672 -24.39 -14.81 6.97
N THR A 673 -23.98 -15.43 5.86
CA THR A 673 -24.75 -16.48 5.18
C THR A 673 -24.32 -17.89 5.63
N VAL A 674 -25.29 -18.73 6.00
CA VAL A 674 -25.05 -20.11 6.45
C VAL A 674 -26.04 -21.09 5.81
N LYS A 675 -25.58 -22.31 5.54
CA LYS A 675 -26.38 -23.43 4.99
C LYS A 675 -26.24 -24.68 5.85
N ARG A 676 -27.14 -25.64 5.67
CA ARG A 676 -27.05 -26.97 6.28
C ARG A 676 -26.15 -27.89 5.45
N ASP A 677 -25.23 -28.57 6.12
CA ASP A 677 -24.48 -29.71 5.61
C ASP A 677 -24.67 -30.89 6.58
N GLY A 678 -25.62 -31.77 6.26
CA GLY A 678 -26.16 -32.74 7.20
C GLY A 678 -26.66 -32.06 8.49
N ASP A 679 -26.19 -32.55 9.64
CA ASP A 679 -26.53 -32.00 10.96
C ASP A 679 -25.80 -30.70 11.32
N LYS A 680 -24.87 -30.22 10.48
CA LYS A 680 -24.05 -29.02 10.75
C LYS A 680 -24.60 -27.80 10.03
N TRP A 681 -24.42 -26.63 10.62
CA TRP A 681 -24.46 -25.34 9.95
C TRP A 681 -23.05 -24.95 9.52
N ILE A 682 -22.85 -24.65 8.24
CA ILE A 682 -21.58 -24.14 7.69
C ILE A 682 -21.83 -22.86 6.89
N ILE A 683 -20.80 -22.08 6.59
CA ILE A 683 -20.97 -20.87 5.75
C ILE A 683 -21.53 -21.24 4.35
N SER A 684 -22.45 -20.42 3.85
CA SER A 684 -23.09 -20.62 2.54
C SER A 684 -22.16 -20.19 1.40
N ASP A 685 -22.57 -20.52 0.16
CA ASP A 685 -21.96 -20.00 -1.06
C ASP A 685 -22.57 -18.64 -1.45
N GLU A 686 -23.77 -18.33 -0.92
CA GLU A 686 -24.45 -17.03 -1.06
C GLU A 686 -23.65 -15.90 -0.40
N VAL A 687 -23.64 -14.71 -0.99
CA VAL A 687 -22.97 -13.50 -0.47
C VAL A 687 -24.00 -12.55 0.15
N PRO A 688 -23.76 -12.00 1.38
CA PRO A 688 -24.63 -10.99 1.97
C PRO A 688 -24.78 -9.75 1.07
N GLN A 689 -26.03 -9.36 0.81
CA GLN A 689 -26.35 -8.22 -0.05
C GLN A 689 -26.00 -6.87 0.60
N PHE A 690 -25.76 -5.85 -0.23
CA PHE A 690 -25.51 -4.48 0.25
C PHE A 690 -26.67 -3.95 1.11
N THR A 691 -26.35 -3.31 2.23
CA THR A 691 -27.32 -2.51 3.00
C THR A 691 -26.68 -1.21 3.48
N GLY A 692 -27.45 -0.12 3.52
CA GLY A 692 -26.94 1.19 3.95
C GLY A 692 -26.35 1.25 5.36
N ARG A 693 -26.49 0.20 6.19
CA ARG A 693 -25.89 0.11 7.52
C ARG A 693 -24.37 -0.14 7.52
N VAL A 694 -23.82 -0.68 6.43
CA VAL A 694 -22.37 -0.93 6.29
C VAL A 694 -21.58 0.30 5.83
N ARG A 695 -22.25 1.36 5.37
CA ARG A 695 -21.58 2.63 5.02
C ARG A 695 -20.87 3.24 6.23
N SER A 696 -19.92 4.13 5.97
CA SER A 696 -19.31 4.96 7.01
C SER A 696 -20.37 5.83 7.70
N ARG A 697 -20.16 6.08 9.00
CA ARG A 697 -20.98 6.99 9.82
C ARG A 697 -20.23 8.27 10.19
N VAL A 698 -19.01 8.43 9.68
CA VAL A 698 -18.14 9.56 9.98
C VAL A 698 -18.73 10.82 9.35
N TYR A 699 -18.54 11.95 10.01
CA TYR A 699 -18.97 13.24 9.49
C TYR A 699 -18.26 13.52 8.16
N ILE A 700 -18.99 14.14 7.22
CA ILE A 700 -18.53 14.27 5.83
C ILE A 700 -17.23 15.08 5.81
N TYR A 701 -16.24 14.58 5.06
CA TYR A 701 -15.00 15.31 4.76
C TYR A 701 -15.32 16.74 4.37
N ASP A 702 -14.70 17.70 5.06
CA ASP A 702 -15.05 19.12 5.03
C ASP A 702 -13.95 20.01 4.43
N GLY A 703 -12.91 19.41 3.84
CA GLY A 703 -11.76 20.06 3.22
C GLY A 703 -11.95 20.36 1.71
N PRO A 704 -10.87 20.77 1.01
CA PRO A 704 -10.90 21.02 -0.43
C PRO A 704 -11.40 19.79 -1.21
N GLY A 705 -12.32 20.00 -2.16
CA GLY A 705 -12.94 18.92 -2.95
C GLY A 705 -14.15 18.28 -2.28
N SER A 706 -14.48 18.66 -1.05
CA SER A 706 -15.71 18.24 -0.37
C SER A 706 -16.96 18.58 -1.20
N LEU A 707 -17.79 17.57 -1.49
CA LEU A 707 -19.06 17.75 -2.21
C LEU A 707 -20.14 18.48 -1.38
N THR A 708 -20.00 18.60 -0.05
CA THR A 708 -21.06 19.11 0.85
C THR A 708 -20.71 20.40 1.63
N SER A 709 -19.42 20.70 1.82
CA SER A 709 -18.96 21.92 2.49
C SER A 709 -19.18 23.19 1.66
N GLY A 710 -20.16 23.99 2.10
CA GLY A 710 -20.48 25.28 1.48
C GLY A 710 -19.35 26.31 1.51
N VAL A 711 -18.35 26.14 2.39
CA VAL A 711 -17.14 26.98 2.43
C VAL A 711 -16.29 26.75 1.18
N TRP A 712 -16.01 25.48 0.85
CA TRP A 712 -15.18 25.12 -0.31
C TRP A 712 -15.91 25.30 -1.65
N GLN A 713 -17.23 25.10 -1.66
CA GLN A 713 -18.08 25.48 -2.80
C GLN A 713 -18.01 26.99 -3.14
N ALA A 714 -17.62 27.87 -2.20
CA ALA A 714 -17.42 29.29 -2.48
C ALA A 714 -16.10 29.57 -3.22
N TYR A 715 -15.01 28.88 -2.85
CA TYR A 715 -13.72 28.94 -3.56
C TYR A 715 -13.81 28.33 -4.97
N GLY A 716 -14.69 27.35 -5.18
CA GLY A 716 -14.87 26.66 -6.47
C GLY A 716 -15.68 27.38 -7.56
N LYS A 717 -15.93 28.69 -7.48
CA LYS A 717 -16.76 29.44 -8.46
C LYS A 717 -16.00 30.11 -9.60
N VAL A 718 -14.70 29.83 -9.74
CA VAL A 718 -13.83 30.44 -10.76
C VAL A 718 -13.69 29.51 -11.98
N ASN A 719 -13.45 30.11 -13.14
CA ASN A 719 -13.55 29.49 -14.45
C ASN A 719 -12.57 28.30 -14.66
N THR A 720 -13.10 27.10 -14.92
CA THR A 720 -12.35 25.84 -15.11
C THR A 720 -11.81 25.63 -16.53
N THR A 721 -11.96 26.62 -17.43
CA THR A 721 -11.46 26.53 -18.82
C THR A 721 -9.96 26.25 -18.87
N GLY A 722 -9.58 25.16 -19.54
CA GLY A 722 -8.20 24.72 -19.70
C GLY A 722 -7.69 23.71 -18.65
N LEU A 723 -8.51 23.30 -17.67
CA LEU A 723 -8.16 22.29 -16.66
C LEU A 723 -9.19 21.14 -16.54
N GLY A 724 -10.21 21.12 -17.41
CA GLY A 724 -11.27 20.10 -17.41
C GLY A 724 -11.10 19.05 -18.50
N ASP A 725 -11.83 17.94 -18.36
CA ASP A 725 -11.72 16.76 -19.22
C ASP A 725 -12.32 16.94 -20.63
N ASN A 726 -13.06 18.04 -20.85
CA ASN A 726 -13.79 18.35 -22.08
C ASN A 726 -12.91 18.83 -23.26
N TYR A 727 -11.60 18.59 -23.20
CA TYR A 727 -10.69 18.94 -24.29
C TYR A 727 -10.58 17.76 -25.28
N THR A 728 -10.96 17.98 -26.53
CA THR A 728 -10.81 16.97 -27.60
C THR A 728 -9.50 17.24 -28.36
N LEU A 729 -8.62 16.24 -28.42
CA LEU A 729 -7.35 16.34 -29.13
C LEU A 729 -7.57 16.46 -30.65
N SER A 730 -6.78 17.32 -31.30
CA SER A 730 -6.76 17.49 -32.76
C SER A 730 -5.33 17.41 -33.32
N GLU A 731 -5.16 16.95 -34.56
CA GLU A 731 -3.86 16.97 -35.26
C GLU A 731 -3.30 18.41 -35.40
N ASP A 732 -4.17 19.42 -35.39
CA ASP A 732 -3.77 20.82 -35.39
C ASP A 732 -3.12 21.28 -34.07
N ASP A 733 -3.31 20.57 -32.96
CA ASP A 733 -2.83 20.96 -31.63
C ASP A 733 -1.34 20.73 -31.42
N TYR A 734 -0.72 19.86 -32.22
CA TYR A 734 0.69 19.50 -32.12
C TYR A 734 1.37 19.43 -33.50
N VAL A 735 2.66 19.12 -33.51
CA VAL A 735 3.44 18.76 -34.70
C VAL A 735 4.33 17.60 -34.33
N VAL A 736 4.23 16.50 -35.07
CA VAL A 736 5.14 15.36 -34.96
C VAL A 736 6.32 15.59 -35.92
N PRO A 737 7.58 15.38 -35.50
CA PRO A 737 8.74 15.44 -36.39
C PRO A 737 8.68 14.41 -37.53
N GLU A 738 9.25 14.77 -38.68
CA GLU A 738 9.53 13.80 -39.74
C GLU A 738 10.52 12.74 -39.23
N GLY A 739 10.22 11.46 -39.42
CA GLY A 739 11.02 10.35 -38.90
C GLY A 739 10.78 9.98 -37.43
N PHE A 740 9.80 10.58 -36.74
CA PHE A 740 9.56 10.33 -35.31
C PHE A 740 9.25 8.85 -34.99
N LYS A 741 8.38 8.19 -35.77
CA LYS A 741 8.01 6.79 -35.53
C LYS A 741 9.19 5.85 -35.82
N GLU A 742 10.00 6.19 -36.83
CA GLU A 742 11.20 5.47 -37.27
C GLU A 742 12.32 5.56 -36.22
N MET A 743 12.59 6.76 -35.68
CA MET A 743 13.55 6.98 -34.58
C MET A 743 13.20 6.14 -33.34
N TRP A 744 11.92 6.06 -32.99
CA TRP A 744 11.45 5.22 -31.88
C TRP A 744 11.52 3.72 -32.16
N ALA A 745 11.42 3.33 -33.44
CA ALA A 745 11.71 1.95 -33.84
C ALA A 745 13.18 1.59 -33.61
N GLU A 746 14.11 2.45 -34.03
CA GLU A 746 15.55 2.25 -33.85
C GLU A 746 15.99 2.21 -32.37
N LEU A 747 15.43 3.08 -31.53
CA LEU A 747 15.75 3.13 -30.09
C LEU A 747 15.35 1.86 -29.33
N ALA A 748 14.16 1.31 -29.60
CA ALA A 748 13.73 0.05 -29.00
C ALA A 748 14.64 -1.11 -29.45
N ASP A 749 15.07 -1.09 -30.70
CA ASP A 749 16.03 -2.03 -31.28
C ASP A 749 17.41 -1.93 -30.60
N GLU A 750 17.85 -0.75 -30.17
CA GLU A 750 19.09 -0.56 -29.39
C GLU A 750 18.96 -1.04 -27.94
N GLU A 751 17.85 -0.78 -27.24
CA GLU A 751 17.63 -1.29 -25.87
C GLU A 751 17.52 -2.82 -25.85
N ASN A 752 16.82 -3.42 -26.82
CA ASN A 752 16.78 -4.87 -27.01
C ASN A 752 18.18 -5.47 -27.28
N LYS A 753 19.05 -4.77 -28.01
CA LYS A 753 20.45 -5.21 -28.22
C LYS A 753 21.30 -5.11 -26.94
N LYS A 754 21.08 -4.09 -26.10
CA LYS A 754 21.78 -3.94 -24.80
C LYS A 754 21.41 -5.08 -23.85
N THR A 755 20.12 -5.34 -23.64
CA THR A 755 19.66 -6.44 -22.78
C THR A 755 20.13 -7.83 -23.27
N ASN A 756 20.21 -8.04 -24.59
CA ASN A 756 20.82 -9.26 -25.13
C ASN A 756 22.34 -9.35 -24.88
N THR A 757 23.06 -8.22 -24.89
CA THR A 757 24.50 -8.17 -24.60
C THR A 757 24.77 -8.41 -23.11
N GLU A 758 23.93 -7.87 -22.23
CA GLU A 758 23.98 -8.12 -20.77
C GLU A 758 23.67 -9.60 -20.46
N LYS A 759 22.64 -10.18 -21.10
CA LYS A 759 22.37 -11.64 -21.03
C LYS A 759 23.54 -12.49 -21.53
N GLU A 760 24.27 -12.07 -22.56
CA GLU A 760 25.50 -12.76 -22.99
C GLU A 760 26.66 -12.65 -21.99
N GLN A 761 26.71 -11.59 -21.18
CA GLN A 761 27.71 -11.45 -20.12
C GLN A 761 27.34 -12.28 -18.89
N GLU A 762 26.09 -12.24 -18.43
CA GLU A 762 25.62 -13.08 -17.32
C GLU A 762 25.79 -14.58 -17.63
N ASN A 763 25.45 -15.02 -18.84
CA ASN A 763 25.66 -16.41 -19.27
C ASN A 763 27.15 -16.81 -19.26
N LYS A 764 28.07 -15.92 -19.65
CA LYS A 764 29.52 -16.17 -19.59
C LYS A 764 30.03 -16.26 -18.16
N GLU A 765 29.59 -15.37 -17.27
CA GLU A 765 29.92 -15.44 -15.85
C GLU A 765 29.38 -16.73 -15.21
N GLU A 766 28.17 -17.18 -15.59
CA GLU A 766 27.60 -18.43 -15.09
C GLU A 766 28.32 -19.68 -15.64
N GLU A 767 28.75 -19.67 -16.90
CA GLU A 767 29.60 -20.73 -17.48
C GLU A 767 30.98 -20.79 -16.80
N GLU A 768 31.66 -19.66 -16.61
CA GLU A 768 32.93 -19.60 -15.87
C GLU A 768 32.78 -20.12 -14.44
N LYS A 769 31.67 -19.82 -13.77
CA LYS A 769 31.34 -20.31 -12.42
C LYS A 769 31.10 -21.82 -12.41
N LYS A 770 30.34 -22.35 -13.37
CA LYS A 770 30.14 -23.81 -13.57
C LYS A 770 31.44 -24.53 -13.92
N GLU A 771 32.37 -23.88 -14.61
CA GLU A 771 33.69 -24.44 -14.93
C GLU A 771 34.65 -24.42 -13.72
N GLN A 772 34.61 -23.37 -12.89
CA GLN A 772 35.30 -23.33 -11.59
C GLN A 772 34.76 -24.38 -10.62
N GLU A 773 33.45 -24.61 -10.56
CA GLU A 773 32.84 -25.67 -9.73
C GLU A 773 33.20 -27.08 -10.22
N LYS A 774 33.25 -27.31 -11.54
CA LYS A 774 33.76 -28.57 -12.11
C LYS A 774 35.24 -28.79 -11.79
N SER A 775 36.06 -27.74 -11.86
CA SER A 775 37.48 -27.77 -11.45
C SER A 775 37.63 -28.15 -9.97
N ALA A 776 36.81 -27.55 -9.09
CA ALA A 776 36.78 -27.89 -7.67
C ALA A 776 36.29 -29.32 -7.38
N ALA A 777 35.35 -29.85 -8.17
CA ALA A 777 34.86 -31.22 -8.05
C ALA A 777 35.91 -32.28 -8.46
N VAL A 778 36.71 -32.01 -9.49
CA VAL A 778 37.82 -32.89 -9.92
C VAL A 778 38.96 -32.92 -8.89
N GLY A 779 39.11 -31.86 -8.08
CA GLY A 779 40.14 -31.76 -7.02
C GLY A 779 39.93 -32.63 -5.77
N ARG A 780 38.85 -33.43 -5.66
CA ARG A 780 38.52 -34.23 -4.46
C ARG A 780 38.47 -35.75 -4.68
N LEU A 781 39.47 -36.29 -5.39
CA LEU A 781 39.81 -37.72 -5.33
C LEU A 781 41.32 -37.91 -5.16
N GLY A 782 41.73 -38.48 -4.02
CA GLY A 782 43.09 -38.97 -3.73
C GLY A 782 43.02 -40.07 -2.66
N PRO A 783 44.15 -40.64 -2.19
CA PRO A 783 45.54 -40.41 -2.56
C PRO A 783 46.20 -41.63 -3.25
N GLY A 784 47.45 -41.52 -3.69
CA GLY A 784 48.15 -42.57 -4.44
C GLY A 784 48.80 -43.67 -3.60
N THR A 785 49.11 -44.82 -4.22
CA THR A 785 50.14 -45.77 -3.74
C THR A 785 50.74 -46.59 -4.89
N VAL A 786 51.89 -46.16 -5.43
CA VAL A 786 52.92 -47.06 -6.02
C VAL A 786 54.31 -46.54 -5.62
N GLN A 787 55.21 -47.49 -5.33
CA GLN A 787 56.62 -47.33 -4.92
C GLN A 787 57.47 -46.57 -5.97
N VAL A 788 58.58 -45.87 -5.66
CA VAL A 788 59.72 -46.05 -4.72
C VAL A 788 60.84 -46.98 -5.23
N LEU A 789 62.09 -46.54 -4.97
CA LEU A 789 63.40 -46.92 -5.53
C LEU A 789 63.68 -46.23 -6.88
N THR A 790 64.80 -45.51 -7.12
CA THR A 790 65.91 -44.96 -6.29
C THR A 790 66.48 -43.76 -7.08
N THR A 791 66.87 -42.60 -6.53
CA THR A 791 67.86 -42.26 -5.49
C THR A 791 69.32 -42.54 -5.86
N SER A 792 69.99 -41.50 -6.36
CA SER A 792 71.37 -41.17 -6.00
C SER A 792 71.37 -39.77 -5.36
N VAL A 793 71.93 -39.66 -4.14
CA VAL A 793 72.76 -38.53 -3.63
C VAL A 793 72.14 -37.10 -3.64
N LEU A 794 72.09 -36.31 -2.56
CA LEU A 794 72.31 -36.55 -1.12
C LEU A 794 71.59 -35.46 -0.29
N VAL A 795 71.48 -35.73 1.01
CA VAL A 795 70.85 -34.97 2.11
C VAL A 795 71.57 -33.64 2.46
N VAL A 796 70.85 -32.64 3.00
CA VAL A 796 71.09 -31.91 4.29
C VAL A 796 70.61 -30.42 4.30
N VAL A 797 69.57 -30.16 5.12
CA VAL A 797 69.29 -29.03 6.06
C VAL A 797 69.81 -27.60 5.78
N GLY A 798 68.91 -26.60 5.88
CA GLY A 798 69.25 -25.17 6.01
C GLY A 798 68.09 -24.23 6.44
N MET A 799 68.17 -23.72 7.67
CA MET A 799 67.35 -22.73 8.41
C MET A 799 66.83 -21.43 7.72
N LEU A 800 65.72 -20.87 8.26
CA LEU A 800 65.38 -19.44 8.59
C LEU A 800 65.61 -18.30 7.51
N ALA A 801 64.98 -17.11 7.52
CA ALA A 801 64.09 -16.40 8.46
C ALA A 801 63.23 -15.32 7.73
N MET A 802 62.26 -14.74 8.46
CA MET A 802 61.79 -13.33 8.44
C MET A 802 61.92 -12.47 7.16
N ILE A 803 60.78 -11.96 6.67
CA ILE A 803 60.16 -10.68 7.12
C ILE A 803 58.64 -10.84 7.05
#